data_AF-A0A538G602-F1
#
_entry.id   AF-A0A538G602-F1
#
_cell.length_a   1.000
_cell.length_b   1.000
_cell.length_c   1.000
_cell.angle_alpha   90.00
_cell.angle_beta   90.00
_cell.angle_gamma   90.00
#
_symmetry.space_group_name_H-M   'P 1'
#
loop_
_entity.id
_entity.type
_entity.pdbx_description
1 polymer ?
#
loop_
_entity_poly.entity_id
_entity_poly.type
_entity_poly.pdbx_seq_one_letter_code
_entity_poly.pdbx_strand_id
1 'polypeptide(L)'
;MPKTVTGEELELDDAPARECELFLVDGNNLAYRAYFALPEELQTTEGQPTNALLGFTNMLFKLLSDYKPRGVAVAWDTRPVHRTEISAEYKSERRPMPDLLREQFPHFRPIVEAFGYQNLEFEGWEADDVIATLATRADEAGVKTCVVSTDRDAFQLCSENVCLMMTPRGVADVHVYTPERVEARYGVGPDQVPDFIGLKGDTSDNIPGIPGIGDKTAGQLIAQYGSLDDVIEHAGELSPARSRSISEHADQARASKVLATMRRDLELDVDPDGLVSRPPDRSQLKEIFRRFEFRALLGRIETLDEALPAAGRPQVESETVAWREGTLSRASGGVSVAWDGERAGLASGDGTVVVALAARDELVAALRDADVATHDAKQLKLPAPVADDTMVAAYLIDPGRAEYVLDDLAAEYGLELVPEPAAEEETAALVRHAEAVSRLAPTLRERVAERGSERLYREVELPLTSVLGAMEDAGVRIDTYRMGEITARLADRVEELEARAYELAGEEFVVGSPMQLGRVLFETLQLTPGRKGKTGYSTDTKVLRAIRSDHEIVPVIEEWRELTKLLNTYLGPLPTLIDEGGRLHTTLNQTVAATGRLSTSNPNLQAIPIRTELGREIRSAFVAEPGQRLLSADYSQIELRILARVSGEPKLREAFLRGEDIHAATAAEVLGKDPATLTKDERNVAKMINFGIVYGISAFGLSENLDIPKEQAQQYIDAYLARFPLVQAFIARTITQASEDGFATSLLGRRRPVPELRASNRQTRGFGERVAVNFVMQGSNADIIKVAMVAIHSRLREEGRGARLVLQVHDELLLEVPETEVSAVRDLVREEMVGAYPLDPPLAVDVGVGDDWAEAKA
;
A
#
# COMPACT_ATOMS: atom_id res chain seq x y z
N MET A 1 -25.87 49.88 -7.31
CA MET A 1 -25.73 49.21 -6.00
C MET A 1 -25.07 47.88 -6.28
N PRO A 2 -23.93 47.51 -5.67
CA PRO A 2 -23.42 46.17 -5.83
C PRO A 2 -24.39 45.23 -5.10
N LYS A 3 -25.16 44.46 -5.87
CA LYS A 3 -25.73 43.21 -5.37
C LYS A 3 -24.55 42.27 -5.24
N THR A 4 -24.45 41.48 -4.18
CA THR A 4 -23.56 40.32 -4.18
C THR A 4 -24.04 39.42 -5.32
N VAL A 5 -23.31 39.43 -6.42
CA VAL A 5 -23.71 38.77 -7.67
C VAL A 5 -23.50 37.27 -7.49
N THR A 6 -24.49 36.47 -7.89
CA THR A 6 -24.38 35.00 -7.83
C THR A 6 -23.41 34.49 -8.88
N GLY A 7 -22.89 33.25 -8.73
CA GLY A 7 -21.89 32.71 -9.66
C GLY A 7 -22.36 32.65 -11.12
N GLU A 8 -23.65 32.40 -11.36
CA GLU A 8 -24.26 32.37 -12.70
C GLU A 8 -24.32 33.77 -13.35
N GLU A 9 -24.51 34.82 -12.55
CA GLU A 9 -24.57 36.21 -13.02
C GLU A 9 -23.17 36.82 -13.26
N LEU A 10 -22.10 36.16 -12.78
CA LEU A 10 -20.70 36.58 -12.94
C LEU A 10 -19.98 35.93 -14.14
N GLU A 11 -20.66 35.04 -14.87
CA GLU A 11 -20.08 34.27 -16.00
C GLU A 11 -18.72 33.65 -15.62
N LEU A 12 -18.66 32.97 -14.47
CA LEU A 12 -17.43 32.39 -13.90
C LEU A 12 -16.97 31.16 -14.67
N ASP A 13 -16.57 31.33 -15.93
CA ASP A 13 -15.93 30.29 -16.74
C ASP A 13 -14.48 30.04 -16.32
N ASP A 14 -13.89 28.99 -16.91
CA ASP A 14 -12.50 28.58 -16.66
C ASP A 14 -11.49 29.21 -17.65
N ALA A 15 -11.93 30.12 -18.52
CA ALA A 15 -11.10 30.67 -19.59
C ALA A 15 -9.82 31.33 -19.07
N PRO A 16 -9.82 32.14 -17.98
CA PRO A 16 -8.59 32.74 -17.46
C PRO A 16 -7.56 31.70 -17.00
N ALA A 17 -8.01 30.58 -16.43
CA ALA A 17 -7.11 29.53 -15.96
C ALA A 17 -6.47 28.72 -17.10
N ARG A 18 -7.06 28.72 -18.30
CA ARG A 18 -6.50 28.04 -19.49
C ARG A 18 -5.25 28.72 -20.04
N GLU A 19 -5.00 29.97 -19.67
CA GLU A 19 -3.81 30.72 -20.04
C GLU A 19 -2.69 30.64 -18.99
N CYS A 20 -2.94 29.97 -17.86
CA CYS A 20 -1.98 29.86 -16.78
C CYS A 20 -0.93 28.77 -17.05
N GLU A 21 0.32 29.11 -16.78
CA GLU A 21 1.47 28.22 -16.92
C GLU A 21 1.79 27.49 -15.61
N LEU A 22 1.45 28.10 -14.48
CA LEU A 22 1.70 27.56 -13.13
C LEU A 22 0.39 27.39 -12.37
N PHE A 23 0.22 26.26 -11.69
CA PHE A 23 -0.88 26.03 -10.76
C PHE A 23 -0.34 25.82 -9.34
N LEU A 24 -0.86 26.59 -8.39
CA LEU A 24 -0.53 26.49 -6.96
C LEU A 24 -1.76 25.97 -6.23
N VAL A 25 -1.69 24.74 -5.73
CA VAL A 25 -2.82 24.03 -5.12
C VAL A 25 -2.69 24.05 -3.61
N ASP A 26 -3.75 24.45 -2.94
CA ASP A 26 -3.88 24.30 -1.50
C ASP A 26 -4.30 22.85 -1.17
N GLY A 27 -3.30 22.03 -0.81
CA GLY A 27 -3.47 20.60 -0.62
C GLY A 27 -4.39 20.26 0.55
N ASN A 28 -4.26 20.99 1.66
CA ASN A 28 -5.10 20.79 2.84
C ASN A 28 -6.56 21.12 2.50
N ASN A 29 -6.81 22.30 1.96
CA ASN A 29 -8.16 22.74 1.60
C ASN A 29 -8.81 21.79 0.58
N LEU A 30 -8.07 21.41 -0.46
CA LEU A 30 -8.59 20.52 -1.51
C LEU A 30 -8.89 19.11 -0.97
N ALA A 31 -8.05 18.55 -0.07
CA ALA A 31 -8.30 17.27 0.57
C ALA A 31 -9.59 17.28 1.42
N TYR A 32 -9.79 18.33 2.23
CA TYR A 32 -11.02 18.51 3.01
C TYR A 32 -12.25 18.67 2.10
N ARG A 33 -12.12 19.40 1.00
CA ARG A 33 -13.22 19.57 0.04
C ARG A 33 -13.56 18.27 -0.66
N ALA A 34 -12.56 17.52 -1.12
CA ALA A 34 -12.77 16.21 -1.73
C ALA A 34 -13.49 15.25 -0.77
N TYR A 35 -13.10 15.25 0.51
CA TYR A 35 -13.74 14.43 1.54
C TYR A 35 -15.24 14.74 1.70
N PHE A 36 -15.62 16.02 1.78
CA PHE A 36 -17.03 16.39 1.98
C PHE A 36 -17.86 16.42 0.69
N ALA A 37 -17.21 16.42 -0.47
CA ALA A 37 -17.88 16.42 -1.77
C ALA A 37 -18.31 15.02 -2.22
N LEU A 38 -17.64 13.97 -1.75
CA LEU A 38 -17.89 12.58 -2.14
C LEU A 38 -18.38 11.73 -0.95
N PRO A 39 -19.28 10.75 -1.18
CA PRO A 39 -19.84 9.91 -0.12
C PRO A 39 -18.75 9.19 0.69
N GLU A 40 -18.89 9.18 2.02
CA GLU A 40 -17.92 8.56 2.94
C GLU A 40 -17.91 7.03 2.84
N GLU A 41 -18.94 6.44 2.25
CA GLU A 41 -19.08 5.00 2.00
C GLU A 41 -18.15 4.48 0.89
N LEU A 42 -17.49 5.37 0.15
CA LEU A 42 -16.50 4.99 -0.86
C LEU A 42 -15.23 4.47 -0.16
N GLN A 43 -15.05 3.16 -0.28
CA GLN A 43 -13.93 2.40 0.27
C GLN A 43 -13.53 1.27 -0.68
N THR A 44 -12.33 0.74 -0.52
CA THR A 44 -11.87 -0.46 -1.24
C THR A 44 -12.61 -1.71 -0.77
N THR A 45 -12.48 -2.81 -1.50
CA THR A 45 -12.97 -4.15 -1.09
C THR A 45 -12.37 -4.62 0.23
N GLU A 46 -11.19 -4.12 0.60
CA GLU A 46 -10.53 -4.37 1.89
C GLU A 46 -11.00 -3.42 3.01
N GLY A 47 -11.92 -2.48 2.72
CA GLY A 47 -12.47 -1.54 3.69
C GLY A 47 -11.64 -0.29 3.93
N GLN A 48 -10.65 0.03 3.07
CA GLN A 48 -9.88 1.27 3.19
C GLN A 48 -10.69 2.45 2.63
N PRO A 49 -10.91 3.56 3.37
CA PRO A 49 -11.67 4.71 2.86
C PRO A 49 -10.90 5.44 1.76
N THR A 50 -11.60 5.86 0.69
CA THR A 50 -10.95 6.45 -0.50
C THR A 50 -11.64 7.69 -1.08
N ASN A 51 -12.76 8.13 -0.50
CA ASN A 51 -13.56 9.25 -1.01
C ASN A 51 -12.74 10.53 -1.24
N ALA A 52 -11.93 10.96 -0.27
CA ALA A 52 -11.12 12.16 -0.38
C ALA A 52 -9.97 11.99 -1.38
N LEU A 53 -9.33 10.82 -1.39
CA LEU A 53 -8.28 10.48 -2.34
C LEU A 53 -8.82 10.52 -3.78
N LEU A 54 -9.99 9.95 -4.04
CA LEU A 54 -10.61 9.95 -5.36
C LEU A 54 -10.92 11.37 -5.84
N GLY A 55 -11.56 12.20 -4.99
CA GLY A 55 -11.89 13.58 -5.35
C GLY A 55 -10.66 14.44 -5.62
N PHE A 56 -9.62 14.30 -4.78
CA PHE A 56 -8.35 15.00 -4.95
C PHE A 56 -7.61 14.56 -6.21
N THR A 57 -7.53 13.24 -6.46
CA THR A 57 -6.89 12.66 -7.64
C THR A 57 -7.59 13.11 -8.93
N ASN A 58 -8.92 13.15 -8.94
CA ASN A 58 -9.68 13.69 -10.09
C ASN A 58 -9.35 15.15 -10.37
N MET A 59 -9.12 15.97 -9.33
CA MET A 59 -8.74 17.36 -9.51
C MET A 59 -7.34 17.47 -10.11
N LEU A 60 -6.35 16.74 -9.60
CA LEU A 60 -5.00 16.73 -10.17
C LEU A 60 -5.00 16.24 -11.62
N PHE A 61 -5.74 15.18 -11.89
CA PHE A 61 -5.93 14.67 -13.25
C PHE A 61 -6.49 15.75 -14.16
N LYS A 62 -7.53 16.47 -13.72
CA LYS A 62 -8.15 17.57 -14.48
C LYS A 62 -7.17 18.71 -14.74
N LEU A 63 -6.37 19.10 -13.75
CA LEU A 63 -5.33 20.12 -13.92
C LEU A 63 -4.38 19.73 -15.05
N LEU A 64 -3.95 18.46 -15.07
CA LEU A 64 -3.10 17.95 -16.15
C LEU A 64 -3.83 17.92 -17.50
N SER A 65 -4.99 17.25 -17.57
CA SER A 65 -5.66 16.95 -18.83
C SER A 65 -6.25 18.17 -19.54
N ASP A 66 -6.86 19.08 -18.76
CA ASP A 66 -7.70 20.15 -19.31
C ASP A 66 -6.94 21.46 -19.48
N TYR A 67 -5.94 21.71 -18.62
CA TYR A 67 -5.18 22.97 -18.58
C TYR A 67 -3.73 22.83 -19.04
N LYS A 68 -3.15 21.62 -19.00
CA LYS A 68 -1.79 21.31 -19.50
C LYS A 68 -0.70 22.31 -19.04
N PRO A 69 -0.61 22.63 -17.73
CA PRO A 69 0.32 23.65 -17.26
C PRO A 69 1.78 23.21 -17.37
N ARG A 70 2.69 24.19 -17.39
CA ARG A 70 4.13 23.96 -17.26
C ARG A 70 4.48 23.35 -15.90
N GLY A 71 3.83 23.84 -14.84
CA GLY A 71 4.12 23.43 -13.47
C GLY A 71 2.89 23.34 -12.60
N VAL A 72 2.87 22.37 -11.69
CA VAL A 72 1.91 22.29 -10.59
C VAL A 72 2.67 22.04 -9.29
N ALA A 73 2.39 22.87 -8.28
CA ALA A 73 2.88 22.69 -6.93
C ALA A 73 1.71 22.63 -5.93
N VAL A 74 1.82 21.75 -4.95
CA VAL A 74 0.81 21.53 -3.91
C VAL A 74 1.41 21.89 -2.57
N ALA A 75 0.89 22.96 -1.95
CA ALA A 75 1.31 23.39 -0.62
C ALA A 75 0.49 22.71 0.47
N TRP A 76 1.13 22.39 1.60
CA TRP A 76 0.47 21.75 2.74
C TRP A 76 0.73 22.50 4.04
N ASP A 77 -0.26 22.48 4.94
CA ASP A 77 -0.14 23.12 6.25
C ASP A 77 0.89 22.39 7.12
N THR A 78 1.71 23.17 7.80
CA THR A 78 2.45 22.72 8.98
C THR A 78 1.84 23.35 10.24
N ARG A 79 2.48 23.23 11.41
CA ARG A 79 1.97 23.89 12.62
C ARG A 79 2.26 25.40 12.53
N PRO A 80 1.24 26.28 12.44
CA PRO A 80 1.48 27.70 12.26
C PRO A 80 1.89 28.37 13.57
N VAL A 81 3.10 28.94 13.59
CA VAL A 81 3.64 29.61 14.78
C VAL A 81 3.10 31.05 14.87
N HIS A 82 3.11 31.79 13.76
CA HIS A 82 2.80 33.22 13.73
C HIS A 82 1.34 33.56 14.10
N ARG A 83 0.34 32.93 13.48
CA ARG A 83 -1.08 33.22 13.80
C ARG A 83 -1.47 32.85 15.24
N THR A 84 -0.83 31.83 15.81
CA THR A 84 -1.02 31.42 17.21
C THR A 84 -0.44 32.44 18.20
N GLU A 85 0.62 33.16 17.82
CA GLU A 85 1.17 34.27 18.62
C GLU A 85 0.25 35.50 18.65
N ILE A 86 -0.51 35.74 17.57
CA ILE A 86 -1.47 36.85 17.46
C ILE A 86 -2.76 36.55 18.23
N SER A 87 -3.31 35.34 18.10
CA SER A 87 -4.51 34.92 18.80
C SER A 87 -4.47 33.44 19.15
N ALA A 88 -4.55 33.13 20.45
CA ALA A 88 -4.65 31.76 20.94
C ALA A 88 -5.99 31.09 20.57
N GLU A 89 -7.01 31.88 20.21
CA GLU A 89 -8.34 31.41 19.84
C GLU A 89 -8.49 31.16 18.33
N TYR A 90 -7.48 31.51 17.52
CA TYR A 90 -7.46 31.28 16.08
C TYR A 90 -7.58 29.78 15.75
N LYS A 91 -8.55 29.41 14.90
CA LYS A 91 -8.90 28.02 14.57
C LYS A 91 -9.16 27.11 15.80
N SER A 92 -9.33 27.66 17.02
CA SER A 92 -9.53 26.88 18.25
C SER A 92 -10.86 26.11 18.28
N GLU A 93 -11.91 26.68 17.67
CA GLU A 93 -13.21 26.02 17.51
C GLU A 93 -13.27 25.10 16.28
N ARG A 94 -12.17 24.96 15.52
CA ARG A 94 -12.14 24.12 14.33
C ARG A 94 -12.29 22.66 14.75
N ARG A 95 -13.31 21.99 14.21
CA ARG A 95 -13.54 20.57 14.46
C ARG A 95 -12.29 19.76 14.07
N PRO A 96 -11.89 18.75 14.86
CA PRO A 96 -10.77 17.91 14.48
C PRO A 96 -11.00 17.25 13.12
N MET A 97 -9.88 16.99 12.42
CA MET A 97 -9.88 16.28 11.14
C MET A 97 -10.71 14.98 11.26
N PRO A 98 -11.58 14.65 10.27
CA PRO A 98 -12.23 13.34 10.22
C PRO A 98 -11.26 12.20 10.40
N ASP A 99 -11.67 11.16 11.14
CA ASP A 99 -10.82 9.98 11.31
C ASP A 99 -10.59 9.29 9.96
N LEU A 100 -11.65 9.12 9.15
CA LEU A 100 -11.54 8.60 7.77
C LEU A 100 -10.65 9.46 6.85
N LEU A 101 -10.68 10.79 6.99
CA LEU A 101 -9.77 11.67 6.24
C LEU A 101 -8.33 11.56 6.75
N ARG A 102 -8.15 11.38 8.06
CA ARG A 102 -6.84 11.22 8.68
C ARG A 102 -6.17 9.92 8.23
N GLU A 103 -6.94 8.85 8.04
CA GLU A 103 -6.46 7.59 7.46
C GLU A 103 -6.01 7.75 6.00
N GLN A 104 -6.66 8.62 5.25
CA GLN A 104 -6.32 8.92 3.86
C GLN A 104 -5.11 9.86 3.72
N PHE A 105 -4.85 10.71 4.72
CA PHE A 105 -3.87 11.80 4.62
C PHE A 105 -2.45 11.39 4.20
N PRO A 106 -1.89 10.27 4.69
CA PRO A 106 -0.56 9.79 4.28
C PRO A 106 -0.43 9.51 2.77
N HIS A 107 -1.54 9.36 2.05
CA HIS A 107 -1.54 8.97 0.64
C HIS A 107 -1.59 10.16 -0.33
N PHE A 108 -1.91 11.37 0.12
CA PHE A 108 -1.98 12.51 -0.79
C PHE A 108 -0.63 12.91 -1.40
N ARG A 109 0.45 12.98 -0.59
CA ARG A 109 1.79 13.36 -1.11
C ARG A 109 2.30 12.37 -2.16
N PRO A 110 2.22 11.03 -1.93
CA PRO A 110 2.54 10.06 -2.97
C PRO A 110 1.70 10.23 -4.26
N ILE A 111 0.42 10.60 -4.15
CA ILE A 111 -0.40 10.87 -5.34
C ILE A 111 0.12 12.10 -6.09
N VAL A 112 0.41 13.20 -5.39
CA VAL A 112 1.00 14.42 -6.00
C VAL A 112 2.31 14.08 -6.72
N GLU A 113 3.19 13.33 -6.07
CA GLU A 113 4.47 12.88 -6.65
C GLU A 113 4.27 12.01 -7.89
N ALA A 114 3.29 11.10 -7.88
CA ALA A 114 2.98 10.24 -9.01
C ALA A 114 2.46 11.03 -10.22
N PHE A 115 1.79 12.17 -10.02
CA PHE A 115 1.46 13.10 -11.11
C PHE A 115 2.65 13.91 -11.63
N GLY A 116 3.84 13.75 -11.02
CA GLY A 116 5.03 14.54 -11.35
C GLY A 116 5.02 15.95 -10.77
N TYR A 117 4.09 16.23 -9.85
CA TYR A 117 3.91 17.53 -9.21
C TYR A 117 4.79 17.66 -7.96
N GLN A 118 5.02 18.89 -7.50
CA GLN A 118 5.86 19.15 -6.33
C GLN A 118 5.03 19.32 -5.05
N ASN A 119 5.40 18.62 -3.99
CA ASN A 119 4.88 18.87 -2.63
C ASN A 119 5.71 19.97 -1.95
N LEU A 120 5.04 20.99 -1.41
CA LEU A 120 5.66 22.11 -0.72
C LEU A 120 5.19 22.14 0.75
N GLU A 121 6.13 22.01 1.68
CA GLU A 121 5.88 22.06 3.13
C GLU A 121 6.94 22.93 3.79
N PHE A 122 6.53 23.99 4.49
CA PHE A 122 7.44 24.91 5.17
C PHE A 122 7.08 24.99 6.65
N GLU A 123 7.99 24.52 7.51
CA GLU A 123 7.77 24.44 8.94
C GLU A 123 7.46 25.81 9.54
N GLY A 124 6.39 25.87 10.35
CA GLY A 124 5.94 27.10 11.01
C GLY A 124 4.89 27.91 10.23
N TRP A 125 4.58 27.49 9.01
CA TRP A 125 3.71 28.22 8.07
C TRP A 125 2.55 27.35 7.55
N GLU A 126 1.44 28.01 7.17
CA GLU A 126 0.28 27.39 6.52
C GLU A 126 0.47 27.35 5.00
N ALA A 127 -0.27 26.48 4.31
CA ALA A 127 -0.23 26.38 2.85
C ALA A 127 -0.55 27.74 2.19
N ASP A 128 -1.46 28.50 2.78
CA ASP A 128 -1.89 29.83 2.33
C ASP A 128 -0.72 30.82 2.20
N ASP A 129 0.17 30.89 3.19
CA ASP A 129 1.30 31.84 3.18
C ASP A 129 2.39 31.42 2.19
N VAL A 130 2.57 30.11 2.01
CA VAL A 130 3.48 29.55 0.99
C VAL A 130 2.96 29.88 -0.41
N ILE A 131 1.66 29.65 -0.64
CA ILE A 131 0.99 29.98 -1.91
C ILE A 131 1.04 31.48 -2.17
N ALA A 132 0.71 32.30 -1.18
CA ALA A 132 0.71 33.75 -1.32
C ALA A 132 2.11 34.29 -1.68
N THR A 133 3.17 33.76 -1.07
CA THR A 133 4.55 34.13 -1.40
C THR A 133 4.92 33.71 -2.83
N LEU A 134 4.59 32.48 -3.24
CA LEU A 134 4.90 32.01 -4.60
C LEU A 134 4.08 32.72 -5.67
N ALA A 135 2.79 32.95 -5.43
CA ALA A 135 1.93 33.71 -6.33
C ALA A 135 2.43 35.14 -6.52
N THR A 136 2.87 35.80 -5.43
CA THR A 136 3.45 37.16 -5.52
C THR A 136 4.73 37.18 -6.34
N ARG A 137 5.65 36.25 -6.08
CA ARG A 137 6.90 36.13 -6.85
C ARG A 137 6.63 35.80 -8.33
N ALA A 138 5.64 34.94 -8.60
CA ALA A 138 5.24 34.60 -9.96
C ALA A 138 4.66 35.79 -10.71
N ASP A 139 3.83 36.60 -10.03
CA ASP A 139 3.27 37.83 -10.59
C ASP A 139 4.35 38.86 -10.93
N GLU A 140 5.31 39.08 -10.01
CA GLU A 140 6.47 39.95 -10.24
C GLU A 140 7.34 39.46 -11.41
N ALA A 141 7.41 38.14 -11.62
CA ALA A 141 8.11 37.52 -12.74
C ALA A 141 7.28 37.47 -14.04
N GLY A 142 6.00 37.88 -14.01
CA GLY A 142 5.09 37.83 -15.16
C GLY A 142 4.62 36.43 -15.54
N VAL A 143 4.70 35.46 -14.63
CA VAL A 143 4.25 34.07 -14.85
C VAL A 143 2.75 33.98 -14.56
N LYS A 144 1.95 33.68 -15.59
CA LYS A 144 0.51 33.49 -15.43
C LYS A 144 0.22 32.29 -14.51
N THR A 145 -0.39 32.56 -13.37
CA THR A 145 -0.54 31.60 -12.27
C THR A 145 -2.00 31.44 -11.87
N CYS A 146 -2.42 30.19 -11.66
CA CYS A 146 -3.73 29.87 -11.11
C CYS A 146 -3.57 29.29 -9.70
N VAL A 147 -4.13 29.97 -8.70
CA VAL A 147 -4.24 29.45 -7.34
C VAL A 147 -5.49 28.58 -7.27
N VAL A 148 -5.38 27.34 -6.79
CA VAL A 148 -6.50 26.41 -6.61
C VAL A 148 -6.77 26.27 -5.12
N SER A 149 -7.76 27.00 -4.63
CA SER A 149 -8.25 26.91 -3.25
C SER A 149 -9.73 27.28 -3.19
N THR A 150 -10.45 26.73 -2.22
CA THR A 150 -11.80 27.19 -1.90
C THR A 150 -11.83 28.12 -0.69
N ASP A 151 -10.66 28.44 -0.14
CA ASP A 151 -10.54 29.47 0.88
C ASP A 151 -10.87 30.84 0.28
N ARG A 152 -11.65 31.63 1.01
CA ARG A 152 -12.03 32.98 0.57
C ARG A 152 -10.91 33.97 0.81
N ASP A 153 -9.99 33.68 1.71
CA ASP A 153 -8.86 34.56 1.96
C ASP A 153 -7.99 34.67 0.70
N ALA A 154 -7.95 33.63 -0.15
CA ALA A 154 -7.21 33.59 -1.41
C ALA A 154 -7.70 34.61 -2.45
N PHE A 155 -8.89 35.23 -2.28
CA PHE A 155 -9.33 36.33 -3.15
C PHE A 155 -8.36 37.51 -3.12
N GLN A 156 -7.57 37.66 -2.04
CA GLN A 156 -6.57 38.72 -1.92
C GLN A 156 -5.38 38.55 -2.87
N LEU A 157 -5.20 37.37 -3.47
CA LEU A 157 -4.06 37.05 -4.34
C LEU A 157 -4.33 37.38 -5.81
N CYS A 158 -5.57 37.64 -6.22
CA CYS A 158 -5.89 37.90 -7.62
C CYS A 158 -5.22 39.19 -8.10
N SER A 159 -4.53 39.12 -9.23
CA SER A 159 -3.84 40.24 -9.88
C SER A 159 -3.92 40.11 -11.40
N GLU A 160 -3.11 40.86 -12.16
CA GLU A 160 -3.05 40.75 -13.62
C GLU A 160 -2.60 39.36 -14.07
N ASN A 161 -1.59 38.78 -13.41
CA ASN A 161 -1.08 37.44 -13.76
C ASN A 161 -1.60 36.32 -12.85
N VAL A 162 -2.30 36.64 -11.77
CA VAL A 162 -2.78 35.64 -10.80
C VAL A 162 -4.31 35.57 -10.78
N CYS A 163 -4.86 34.37 -10.99
CA CYS A 163 -6.29 34.11 -10.82
C CYS A 163 -6.56 33.01 -9.77
N LEU A 164 -7.76 33.00 -9.19
CA LEU A 164 -8.19 32.01 -8.20
C LEU A 164 -9.24 31.06 -8.78
N MET A 165 -8.96 29.77 -8.79
CA MET A 165 -9.88 28.71 -9.14
C MET A 165 -10.52 28.08 -7.89
N MET A 166 -11.85 28.11 -7.83
CA MET A 166 -12.66 27.45 -6.80
C MET A 166 -13.53 26.35 -7.41
N THR A 167 -13.76 25.27 -6.64
CA THR A 167 -14.61 24.13 -7.04
C THR A 167 -15.78 23.89 -6.08
N PRO A 168 -16.81 24.76 -6.07
CA PRO A 168 -17.87 24.74 -5.06
C PRO A 168 -18.71 23.46 -5.02
N ARG A 169 -18.93 22.77 -6.15
CA ARG A 169 -19.66 21.48 -6.22
C ARG A 169 -18.82 20.39 -6.91
N GLY A 170 -17.58 20.24 -6.45
CA GLY A 170 -16.65 19.22 -6.96
C GLY A 170 -15.95 19.62 -8.26
N VAL A 171 -15.18 18.70 -8.82
CA VAL A 171 -14.20 18.96 -9.90
C VAL A 171 -14.79 19.41 -11.24
N ALA A 172 -16.09 19.23 -11.45
CA ALA A 172 -16.77 19.63 -12.69
C ALA A 172 -17.29 21.08 -12.64
N ASP A 173 -17.52 21.62 -11.44
CA ASP A 173 -18.08 22.96 -11.21
C ASP A 173 -16.93 23.92 -10.90
N VAL A 174 -16.28 24.44 -11.94
CA VAL A 174 -15.07 25.29 -11.82
C VAL A 174 -15.45 26.76 -11.96
N HIS A 175 -15.12 27.56 -10.96
CA HIS A 175 -15.28 29.01 -10.98
C HIS A 175 -13.91 29.68 -10.88
N VAL A 176 -13.51 30.47 -11.88
CA VAL A 176 -12.24 31.22 -11.85
C VAL A 176 -12.50 32.69 -11.57
N TYR A 177 -11.75 33.28 -10.66
CA TYR A 177 -11.84 34.67 -10.25
C TYR A 177 -10.60 35.45 -10.66
N THR A 178 -10.81 36.52 -11.42
CA THR A 178 -9.85 37.59 -11.72
C THR A 178 -10.12 38.78 -10.79
N PRO A 179 -9.25 39.81 -10.74
CA PRO A 179 -9.49 41.02 -9.94
C PRO A 179 -10.87 41.64 -10.18
N GLU A 180 -11.32 41.71 -11.44
CA GLU A 180 -12.62 42.28 -11.82
C GLU A 180 -13.78 41.42 -11.30
N ARG A 181 -13.62 40.08 -11.33
CA ARG A 181 -14.63 39.14 -10.82
C ARG A 181 -14.72 39.20 -9.28
N VAL A 182 -13.62 39.49 -8.58
CA VAL A 182 -13.61 39.73 -7.13
C VAL A 182 -14.35 41.04 -6.82
N GLU A 183 -14.04 42.12 -7.52
CA GLU A 183 -14.69 43.42 -7.36
C GLU A 183 -16.19 43.34 -7.65
N ALA A 184 -16.59 42.66 -8.73
CA ALA A 184 -17.99 42.46 -9.07
C ALA A 184 -18.75 41.68 -7.97
N ARG A 185 -18.08 40.72 -7.31
CA ARG A 185 -18.68 39.89 -6.26
C ARG A 185 -18.87 40.64 -4.95
N TYR A 186 -17.83 41.31 -4.46
CA TYR A 186 -17.81 41.89 -3.11
C TYR A 186 -17.90 43.42 -3.08
N GLY A 187 -17.70 44.09 -4.22
CA GLY A 187 -17.60 45.54 -4.32
C GLY A 187 -16.28 46.11 -3.78
N VAL A 188 -15.26 45.26 -3.59
CA VAL A 188 -13.93 45.61 -3.12
C VAL A 188 -12.88 44.89 -3.97
N GLY A 189 -11.72 45.52 -4.18
CA GLY A 189 -10.62 44.90 -4.92
C GLY A 189 -9.89 43.82 -4.10
N PRO A 190 -9.06 42.97 -4.73
CA PRO A 190 -8.25 41.94 -4.05
C PRO A 190 -7.45 42.48 -2.86
N ASP A 191 -6.76 43.61 -3.00
CA ASP A 191 -5.95 44.21 -1.92
C ASP A 191 -6.78 44.66 -0.70
N GLN A 192 -8.09 44.84 -0.87
CA GLN A 192 -9.02 45.26 0.19
C GLN A 192 -9.75 44.07 0.84
N VAL A 193 -9.51 42.83 0.38
CA VAL A 193 -10.14 41.63 0.96
C VAL A 193 -9.81 41.46 2.45
N PRO A 194 -8.57 41.67 2.93
CA PRO A 194 -8.27 41.60 4.36
C PRO A 194 -9.01 42.67 5.17
N ASP A 195 -9.15 43.91 4.66
CA ASP A 195 -9.95 44.96 5.29
C ASP A 195 -11.43 44.55 5.38
N PHE A 196 -11.94 43.95 4.31
CA PHE A 196 -13.31 43.45 4.24
C PHE A 196 -13.56 42.37 5.29
N ILE A 197 -12.67 41.38 5.40
CA ILE A 197 -12.76 40.33 6.41
C ILE A 197 -12.59 40.90 7.82
N GLY A 198 -11.70 41.88 8.04
CA GLY A 198 -11.56 42.56 9.33
C GLY A 198 -12.86 43.20 9.81
N LEU A 199 -13.67 43.75 8.89
CA LEU A 199 -15.00 44.30 9.19
C LEU A 199 -16.06 43.22 9.41
N LYS A 200 -16.19 42.24 8.51
CA LYS A 200 -17.28 41.25 8.54
C LYS A 200 -17.02 40.03 9.45
N GLY A 201 -15.76 39.74 9.75
CA GLY A 201 -15.31 38.48 10.36
C GLY A 201 -15.34 37.28 9.40
N ASP A 202 -14.80 36.16 9.85
CA ASP A 202 -14.91 34.86 9.18
C ASP A 202 -15.20 33.74 10.18
N THR A 203 -16.37 33.13 10.05
CA THR A 203 -16.79 32.03 10.94
C THR A 203 -16.04 30.73 10.68
N SER A 204 -15.44 30.54 9.49
CA SER A 204 -14.68 29.31 9.16
C SER A 204 -13.40 29.23 9.99
N ASP A 205 -12.72 30.36 10.13
CA ASP A 205 -11.43 30.50 10.80
C ASP A 205 -11.53 31.06 12.22
N ASN A 206 -12.76 31.28 12.69
CA ASN A 206 -13.06 31.92 13.97
C ASN A 206 -12.46 33.33 14.07
N ILE A 207 -12.49 34.08 12.97
CA ILE A 207 -12.06 35.49 12.91
C ILE A 207 -13.26 36.37 13.29
N PRO A 208 -13.19 37.11 14.40
CA PRO A 208 -14.35 37.84 14.90
C PRO A 208 -14.56 39.15 14.12
N GLY A 209 -15.79 39.38 13.65
CA GLY A 209 -16.18 40.61 12.94
C GLY A 209 -16.77 41.68 13.84
N ILE A 210 -17.07 42.86 13.28
CA ILE A 210 -17.78 43.93 13.99
C ILE A 210 -19.28 43.60 14.03
N PRO A 211 -19.92 43.53 15.21
CA PRO A 211 -21.34 43.22 15.31
C PRO A 211 -22.22 44.15 14.47
N GLY A 212 -23.09 43.55 13.65
CA GLY A 212 -24.00 44.27 12.76
C GLY A 212 -23.38 44.70 11.41
N ILE A 213 -22.16 44.27 11.10
CA ILE A 213 -21.51 44.45 9.80
C ILE A 213 -21.37 43.08 9.13
N GLY A 214 -22.15 42.83 8.07
CA GLY A 214 -22.00 41.67 7.19
C GLY A 214 -21.48 42.08 5.80
N ASP A 215 -21.31 41.13 4.89
CA ASP A 215 -20.71 41.29 3.55
C ASP A 215 -21.14 42.59 2.84
N LYS A 216 -22.46 42.83 2.74
CA LYS A 216 -22.98 44.02 2.05
C LYS A 216 -22.54 45.33 2.70
N THR A 217 -22.53 45.39 4.03
CA THR A 217 -22.18 46.61 4.77
C THR A 217 -20.67 46.83 4.78
N ALA A 218 -19.88 45.76 4.94
CA ALA A 218 -18.43 45.83 4.84
C ALA A 218 -17.97 46.36 3.48
N GLY A 219 -18.51 45.79 2.38
CA GLY A 219 -18.19 46.24 1.03
C GLY A 219 -18.59 47.70 0.75
N GLN A 220 -19.75 48.14 1.26
CA GLN A 220 -20.17 49.55 1.14
C GLN A 220 -19.25 50.52 1.88
N LEU A 221 -18.82 50.15 3.09
CA LEU A 221 -17.95 51.00 3.90
C LEU A 221 -16.56 51.13 3.26
N ILE A 222 -16.01 50.03 2.76
CA ILE A 222 -14.72 50.03 2.07
C ILE A 222 -14.80 50.79 0.74
N ALA A 223 -15.86 50.59 -0.05
CA ALA A 223 -16.06 51.35 -1.28
C ALA A 223 -16.20 52.87 -1.03
N GLN A 224 -16.70 53.27 0.13
CA GLN A 224 -16.86 54.67 0.51
C GLN A 224 -15.57 55.29 1.07
N TYR A 225 -14.86 54.57 1.95
CA TYR A 225 -13.78 55.14 2.76
C TYR A 225 -12.38 54.61 2.40
N GLY A 226 -12.27 53.51 1.65
CA GLY A 226 -11.00 52.99 1.13
C GLY A 226 -10.48 51.78 1.92
N SER A 227 -10.25 51.91 3.23
CA SER A 227 -9.67 50.85 4.07
C SER A 227 -10.42 50.65 5.40
N LEU A 228 -10.12 49.58 6.13
CA LEU A 228 -10.65 49.35 7.48
C LEU A 228 -10.30 50.53 8.42
N ASP A 229 -9.06 51.01 8.35
CA ASP A 229 -8.60 52.11 9.22
C ASP A 229 -9.34 53.41 8.88
N ASP A 230 -9.56 53.71 7.60
CA ASP A 230 -10.34 54.87 7.18
C ASP A 230 -11.81 54.77 7.65
N VAL A 231 -12.40 53.57 7.60
CA VAL A 231 -13.76 53.32 8.13
C VAL A 231 -13.82 53.58 9.64
N ILE A 232 -12.78 53.21 10.39
CA ILE A 232 -12.69 53.46 11.83
C ILE A 232 -12.53 54.96 12.10
N GLU A 233 -11.67 55.66 11.36
CA GLU A 233 -11.44 57.10 11.50
C GLU A 233 -12.70 57.92 11.21
N HIS A 234 -13.49 57.52 10.21
CA HIS A 234 -14.72 58.18 9.81
C HIS A 234 -15.97 57.61 10.49
N ALA A 235 -15.82 56.75 11.51
CA ALA A 235 -16.95 56.12 12.20
C ALA A 235 -17.95 57.14 12.79
N GLY A 236 -17.49 58.35 13.13
CA GLY A 236 -18.32 59.45 13.63
C GLY A 236 -19.33 60.02 12.62
N GLU A 237 -19.16 59.75 11.32
CA GLU A 237 -20.06 60.20 10.25
C GLU A 237 -21.23 59.23 10.00
N LEU A 238 -21.16 58.04 10.57
CA LEU A 238 -22.14 56.97 10.41
C LEU A 238 -23.28 57.10 11.43
N SER A 239 -24.36 56.33 11.23
CA SER A 239 -25.49 56.30 12.17
C SER A 239 -25.00 56.02 13.61
N PRO A 240 -25.63 56.58 14.67
CA PRO A 240 -25.15 56.47 16.04
C PRO A 240 -24.89 55.04 16.54
N ALA A 241 -25.70 54.07 16.10
CA ALA A 241 -25.52 52.65 16.45
C ALA A 241 -24.28 52.04 15.79
N ARG A 242 -24.01 52.38 14.52
CA ARG A 242 -22.88 51.87 13.75
C ARG A 242 -21.56 52.53 14.17
N SER A 243 -21.60 53.84 14.42
CA SER A 243 -20.48 54.59 14.98
C SER A 243 -19.99 53.94 16.28
N ARG A 244 -20.92 53.69 17.21
CA ARG A 244 -20.62 53.00 18.47
C ARG A 244 -20.04 51.61 18.26
N SER A 245 -20.67 50.78 17.43
CA SER A 245 -20.21 49.41 17.17
C SER A 245 -18.79 49.38 16.59
N ILE A 246 -18.49 50.23 15.61
CA ILE A 246 -17.15 50.31 15.00
C ILE A 246 -16.11 50.80 16.01
N SER A 247 -16.41 51.86 16.78
CA SER A 247 -15.46 52.37 17.79
C SER A 247 -15.19 51.38 18.91
N GLU A 248 -16.20 50.61 19.35
CA GLU A 248 -16.05 49.61 20.41
C GLU A 248 -15.24 48.37 19.97
N HIS A 249 -15.24 48.05 18.67
CA HIS A 249 -14.58 46.84 18.12
C HIS A 249 -13.41 47.16 17.18
N ALA A 250 -12.91 48.39 17.19
CA ALA A 250 -11.86 48.86 16.27
C ALA A 250 -10.57 48.03 16.36
N ASP A 251 -10.08 47.77 17.57
CA ASP A 251 -8.83 47.02 17.78
C ASP A 251 -9.00 45.53 17.42
N GLN A 252 -10.18 44.97 17.71
CA GLN A 252 -10.53 43.61 17.29
C GLN A 252 -10.56 43.49 15.77
N ALA A 253 -11.19 44.45 15.07
CA ALA A 253 -11.24 44.45 13.61
C ALA A 253 -9.86 44.55 12.97
N ARG A 254 -8.94 45.35 13.56
CA ARG A 254 -7.53 45.41 13.12
C ARG A 254 -6.81 44.08 13.33
N ALA A 255 -6.99 43.44 14.48
CA ALA A 255 -6.42 42.11 14.73
C ALA A 255 -6.98 41.06 13.74
N SER A 256 -8.29 41.12 13.46
CA SER A 256 -8.96 40.26 12.46
C SER A 256 -8.43 40.48 11.04
N LYS A 257 -8.17 41.73 10.64
CA LYS A 257 -7.50 42.04 9.37
C LYS A 257 -6.12 41.39 9.29
N VAL A 258 -5.31 41.48 10.37
CA VAL A 258 -3.99 40.85 10.40
C VAL A 258 -4.09 39.32 10.29
N LEU A 259 -5.03 38.68 10.98
CA LEU A 259 -5.25 37.24 10.90
C LEU A 259 -5.64 36.77 9.48
N ALA A 260 -6.49 37.54 8.79
CA ALA A 260 -6.94 37.27 7.43
C ALA A 260 -5.92 37.63 6.33
N THR A 261 -4.83 38.34 6.69
CA THR A 261 -3.80 38.71 5.73
C THR A 261 -2.86 37.54 5.50
N MET A 262 -2.70 37.11 4.24
CA MET A 262 -1.72 36.10 3.86
C MET A 262 -0.32 36.73 3.75
N ARG A 263 0.70 36.07 4.28
CA ARG A 263 2.09 36.53 4.17
C ARG A 263 2.67 36.23 2.79
N ARG A 264 3.33 37.22 2.19
CA ARG A 264 3.81 37.18 0.80
C ARG A 264 5.34 37.19 0.68
N ASP A 265 6.04 37.23 1.82
CA ASP A 265 7.48 37.54 1.92
C ASP A 265 8.28 36.41 2.60
N LEU A 266 7.81 35.17 2.55
CA LEU A 266 8.52 34.05 3.14
C LEU A 266 9.86 33.81 2.41
N GLU A 267 10.91 33.47 3.16
CA GLU A 267 12.20 33.02 2.60
C GLU A 267 12.08 31.58 2.09
N LEU A 268 11.50 31.42 0.90
CA LEU A 268 11.39 30.12 0.23
C LEU A 268 12.58 29.87 -0.71
N ASP A 269 13.21 28.70 -0.60
CA ASP A 269 14.25 28.19 -1.52
C ASP A 269 13.63 27.58 -2.80
N VAL A 270 12.58 28.21 -3.30
CA VAL A 270 11.82 27.78 -4.47
C VAL A 270 11.53 28.98 -5.35
N ASP A 271 11.92 28.89 -6.62
CA ASP A 271 11.67 29.88 -7.64
C ASP A 271 10.44 29.45 -8.48
N PRO A 272 9.36 30.26 -8.55
CA PRO A 272 8.22 29.97 -9.40
C PRO A 272 8.56 29.74 -10.87
N ASP A 273 9.62 30.37 -11.41
CA ASP A 273 10.03 30.13 -12.79
C ASP A 273 10.73 28.77 -12.98
N GLY A 274 11.29 28.22 -11.90
CA GLY A 274 11.87 26.87 -11.87
C GLY A 274 10.84 25.75 -11.64
N LEU A 275 9.59 26.09 -11.35
CA LEU A 275 8.52 25.11 -11.08
C LEU A 275 8.04 24.47 -12.39
N VAL A 276 8.67 23.36 -12.75
CA VAL A 276 8.28 22.52 -13.90
C VAL A 276 7.85 21.15 -13.39
N SER A 277 6.67 20.71 -13.82
CA SER A 277 6.18 19.36 -13.52
C SER A 277 7.02 18.33 -14.25
N ARG A 278 7.34 17.23 -13.56
CA ARG A 278 7.92 16.05 -14.20
C ARG A 278 6.83 15.31 -14.97
N PRO A 279 7.17 14.46 -15.95
CA PRO A 279 6.21 13.49 -16.47
C PRO A 279 5.62 12.66 -15.32
N PRO A 280 4.30 12.42 -15.29
CA PRO A 280 3.67 11.53 -14.34
C PRO A 280 4.29 10.14 -14.41
N ASP A 281 4.54 9.56 -13.25
CA ASP A 281 4.98 8.18 -13.13
C ASP A 281 3.78 7.27 -13.36
N ARG A 282 3.63 6.79 -14.60
CA ARG A 282 2.50 5.92 -14.97
C ARG A 282 2.45 4.66 -14.13
N SER A 283 3.60 4.06 -13.82
CA SER A 283 3.65 2.83 -13.03
C SER A 283 3.13 3.09 -11.63
N GLN A 284 3.58 4.18 -11.01
CA GLN A 284 3.11 4.60 -9.70
C GLN A 284 1.63 5.01 -9.71
N LEU A 285 1.16 5.73 -10.73
CA LEU A 285 -0.25 6.08 -10.88
C LEU A 285 -1.14 4.84 -11.09
N LYS A 286 -0.74 3.90 -11.95
CA LYS A 286 -1.45 2.62 -12.14
C LYS A 286 -1.52 1.84 -10.83
N GLU A 287 -0.40 1.76 -10.11
CA GLU A 287 -0.35 1.10 -8.79
C GLU A 287 -1.30 1.77 -7.79
N ILE A 288 -1.24 3.09 -7.64
CA ILE A 288 -2.12 3.87 -6.76
C ILE A 288 -3.58 3.65 -7.15
N PHE A 289 -3.91 3.72 -8.44
CA PHE A 289 -5.28 3.58 -8.92
C PHE A 289 -5.80 2.15 -8.75
N ARG A 290 -4.96 1.12 -8.91
CA ARG A 290 -5.33 -0.27 -8.58
C ARG A 290 -5.54 -0.44 -7.09
N ARG A 291 -4.59 0.02 -6.27
CA ARG A 291 -4.61 -0.07 -4.80
C ARG A 291 -5.86 0.55 -4.19
N PHE A 292 -6.25 1.73 -4.68
CA PHE A 292 -7.44 2.44 -4.20
C PHE A 292 -8.69 2.16 -5.04
N GLU A 293 -8.62 1.20 -5.97
CA GLU A 293 -9.71 0.77 -6.85
C GLU A 293 -10.34 1.90 -7.69
N PHE A 294 -9.55 2.87 -8.12
CA PHE A 294 -9.95 3.97 -9.01
C PHE A 294 -10.07 3.51 -10.47
N ARG A 295 -10.93 2.51 -10.73
CA ARG A 295 -11.07 1.85 -12.05
C ARG A 295 -11.32 2.83 -13.19
N ALA A 296 -12.12 3.88 -12.95
CA ALA A 296 -12.41 4.91 -13.95
C ALA A 296 -11.18 5.77 -14.32
N LEU A 297 -10.30 6.05 -13.34
CA LEU A 297 -9.06 6.77 -13.59
C LEU A 297 -8.00 5.86 -14.22
N LEU A 298 -7.99 4.57 -13.85
CA LEU A 298 -7.12 3.57 -14.47
C LEU A 298 -7.37 3.47 -15.98
N GLY A 299 -8.63 3.44 -16.42
CA GLY A 299 -9.00 3.43 -17.84
C GLY A 299 -8.73 4.74 -18.58
N ARG A 300 -8.32 5.82 -17.89
CA ARG A 300 -8.02 7.12 -18.47
C ARG A 300 -6.54 7.49 -18.40
N ILE A 301 -5.69 6.63 -17.85
CA ILE A 301 -4.28 6.98 -17.60
C ILE A 301 -3.52 7.31 -18.88
N GLU A 302 -3.88 6.68 -20.00
CA GLU A 302 -3.29 6.93 -21.33
C GLU A 302 -3.58 8.35 -21.84
N THR A 303 -4.69 8.98 -21.40
CA THR A 303 -5.01 10.35 -21.82
C THR A 303 -4.08 11.39 -21.19
N LEU A 304 -3.31 11.03 -20.16
CA LEU A 304 -2.30 11.91 -19.57
C LEU A 304 -1.08 12.11 -20.48
N ASP A 305 -0.89 11.24 -21.48
CA ASP A 305 0.25 11.31 -22.40
C ASP A 305 0.15 12.43 -23.43
N GLU A 306 -1.06 12.79 -23.81
CA GLU A 306 -1.34 13.88 -24.75
C GLU A 306 -1.23 15.26 -24.07
N ALA A 307 -1.08 15.29 -22.74
CA ALA A 307 -1.26 16.47 -21.91
C ALA A 307 0.05 17.13 -21.43
N LEU A 308 1.22 16.51 -21.69
CA LEU A 308 2.51 17.00 -21.19
C LEU A 308 3.35 17.67 -22.28
N PRO A 309 3.89 18.87 -22.03
CA PRO A 309 5.02 19.38 -22.79
C PRO A 309 6.22 18.46 -22.58
N ALA A 310 6.77 17.96 -23.69
CA ALA A 310 7.82 16.95 -23.72
C ALA A 310 9.09 17.34 -22.92
N ALA A 311 9.23 16.79 -21.72
CA ALA A 311 10.53 16.56 -21.09
C ALA A 311 10.99 15.14 -21.43
N GLY A 312 11.73 15.04 -22.54
CA GLY A 312 12.65 13.95 -22.92
C GLY A 312 12.28 12.52 -22.51
N ARG A 313 11.28 11.92 -23.16
CA ARG A 313 11.35 10.47 -23.41
C ARG A 313 12.52 10.24 -24.38
N PRO A 314 13.28 9.14 -24.31
CA PRO A 314 13.94 8.66 -25.52
C PRO A 314 12.85 8.59 -26.59
N GLN A 315 13.07 9.19 -27.76
CA GLN A 315 12.16 8.98 -28.87
C GLN A 315 12.09 7.47 -29.09
N VAL A 316 10.95 6.88 -28.78
CA VAL A 316 10.68 5.50 -29.09
C VAL A 316 10.38 5.50 -30.58
N GLU A 317 11.39 5.20 -31.39
CA GLU A 317 11.14 4.88 -32.78
C GLU A 317 10.38 3.55 -32.79
N SER A 318 9.16 3.56 -33.31
CA SER A 318 8.37 2.34 -33.46
C SER A 318 9.08 1.42 -34.44
N GLU A 319 9.37 0.20 -33.99
CA GLU A 319 10.10 -0.78 -34.80
C GLU A 319 9.15 -1.80 -35.39
N THR A 320 9.27 -2.01 -36.70
CA THR A 320 8.47 -3.01 -37.41
C THR A 320 9.03 -4.40 -37.17
N VAL A 321 8.17 -5.34 -36.77
CA VAL A 321 8.54 -6.73 -36.47
C VAL A 321 7.84 -7.69 -37.42
N ALA A 322 8.64 -8.43 -38.20
CA ALA A 322 8.13 -9.35 -39.20
C ALA A 322 7.55 -10.60 -38.55
N TRP A 323 6.34 -11.00 -38.99
CA TRP A 323 5.71 -12.22 -38.51
C TRP A 323 4.90 -12.95 -39.60
N ARG A 324 4.54 -14.20 -39.31
CA ARG A 324 3.65 -15.01 -40.16
C ARG A 324 2.86 -16.02 -39.34
N GLU A 325 1.73 -16.45 -39.88
CA GLU A 325 1.06 -17.66 -39.39
C GLU A 325 1.84 -18.92 -39.83
N GLY A 326 1.77 -19.96 -39.01
CA GLY A 326 2.40 -21.23 -39.31
C GLY A 326 1.82 -22.40 -38.52
N THR A 327 2.46 -23.55 -38.69
CA THR A 327 2.17 -24.76 -37.90
C THR A 327 3.23 -24.92 -36.83
N LEU A 328 2.83 -25.39 -35.64
CA LEU A 328 3.76 -25.71 -34.57
C LEU A 328 4.79 -26.74 -35.04
N SER A 329 6.06 -26.43 -34.84
CA SER A 329 7.18 -27.33 -35.14
C SER A 329 8.08 -27.38 -33.91
N ARG A 330 8.88 -28.45 -33.79
CA ARG A 330 9.80 -28.59 -32.67
C ARG A 330 10.84 -27.47 -32.73
N ALA A 331 10.90 -26.66 -31.68
CA ALA A 331 11.86 -25.58 -31.56
C ALA A 331 13.23 -26.13 -31.10
N SER A 332 14.30 -25.46 -31.52
CA SER A 332 15.68 -25.75 -31.10
C SER A 332 16.46 -24.45 -30.94
N GLY A 333 17.26 -24.34 -29.88
CA GLY A 333 17.97 -23.10 -29.53
C GLY A 333 17.06 -22.07 -28.84
N GLY A 334 17.49 -20.80 -28.80
CA GLY A 334 16.78 -19.70 -28.16
C GLY A 334 15.45 -19.38 -28.83
N VAL A 335 14.35 -19.44 -28.06
CA VAL A 335 13.01 -19.09 -28.53
C VAL A 335 12.27 -18.28 -27.45
N SER A 336 11.65 -17.18 -27.85
CA SER A 336 10.78 -16.41 -26.97
C SER A 336 9.32 -16.74 -27.23
N VAL A 337 8.54 -16.92 -26.16
CA VAL A 337 7.17 -17.46 -26.24
C VAL A 337 6.19 -16.52 -25.57
N ALA A 338 5.11 -16.19 -26.27
CA ALA A 338 3.87 -15.63 -25.72
C ALA A 338 2.71 -16.59 -26.00
N TRP A 339 1.81 -16.79 -25.04
CA TRP A 339 0.71 -17.74 -25.14
C TRP A 339 -0.57 -17.14 -24.54
N ASP A 340 -1.68 -17.21 -25.25
CA ASP A 340 -2.99 -16.67 -24.82
C ASP A 340 -3.97 -17.76 -24.33
N GLY A 341 -3.54 -19.03 -24.32
CA GLY A 341 -4.39 -20.19 -24.04
C GLY A 341 -4.66 -21.05 -25.29
N GLU A 342 -4.88 -20.42 -26.43
CA GLU A 342 -5.30 -21.09 -27.69
C GLU A 342 -4.27 -20.95 -28.81
N ARG A 343 -3.47 -19.89 -28.79
CA ARG A 343 -2.43 -19.58 -29.77
C ARG A 343 -1.14 -19.20 -29.06
N ALA A 344 -0.03 -19.41 -29.75
CA ALA A 344 1.28 -18.99 -29.28
C ALA A 344 2.03 -18.20 -30.36
N GLY A 345 2.67 -17.11 -29.93
CA GLY A 345 3.71 -16.41 -30.69
C GLY A 345 5.08 -16.96 -30.32
N LEU A 346 5.84 -17.41 -31.32
CA LEU A 346 7.18 -17.96 -31.17
C LEU A 346 8.17 -17.05 -31.91
N ALA A 347 8.91 -16.23 -31.18
CA ALA A 347 9.94 -15.35 -31.73
C ALA A 347 11.32 -16.02 -31.71
N SER A 348 12.01 -15.95 -32.83
CA SER A 348 13.36 -16.48 -33.02
C SER A 348 14.16 -15.56 -33.97
N GLY A 349 15.43 -15.87 -34.24
CA GLY A 349 16.26 -15.06 -35.14
C GLY A 349 15.71 -14.89 -36.57
N ASP A 350 14.75 -15.73 -36.98
CA ASP A 350 14.10 -15.68 -38.29
C ASP A 350 12.75 -14.91 -38.30
N GLY A 351 12.40 -14.25 -37.19
CA GLY A 351 11.12 -13.54 -36.97
C GLY A 351 10.13 -14.31 -36.10
N THR A 352 8.90 -13.80 -36.01
CA THR A 352 7.85 -14.39 -35.16
C THR A 352 6.90 -15.28 -35.96
N VAL A 353 6.61 -16.48 -35.44
CA VAL A 353 5.59 -17.38 -35.99
C VAL A 353 4.44 -17.50 -35.01
N VAL A 354 3.22 -17.18 -35.46
CA VAL A 354 2.01 -17.41 -34.67
C VAL A 354 1.39 -18.74 -35.07
N VAL A 355 1.08 -19.57 -34.08
CA VAL A 355 0.54 -20.93 -34.27
C VAL A 355 -0.70 -21.12 -33.42
N ALA A 356 -1.71 -21.80 -33.97
CA ALA A 356 -2.85 -22.28 -33.19
C ALA A 356 -2.49 -23.61 -32.50
N LEU A 357 -3.02 -23.81 -31.30
CA LEU A 357 -2.77 -24.96 -30.46
C LEU A 357 -4.11 -25.65 -30.15
N ALA A 358 -4.15 -26.98 -30.22
CA ALA A 358 -5.32 -27.72 -29.75
C ALA A 358 -5.29 -27.90 -28.22
N ALA A 359 -4.09 -27.95 -27.63
CA ALA A 359 -3.87 -28.07 -26.21
C ALA A 359 -2.49 -27.53 -25.81
N ARG A 360 -2.35 -27.12 -24.55
CA ARG A 360 -1.07 -26.71 -23.94
C ARG A 360 0.04 -27.73 -24.16
N ASP A 361 -0.27 -29.02 -24.06
CA ASP A 361 0.71 -30.10 -24.15
C ASP A 361 1.42 -30.17 -25.52
N GLU A 362 0.80 -29.67 -26.59
CA GLU A 362 1.44 -29.53 -27.91
C GLU A 362 2.59 -28.53 -27.85
N LEU A 363 2.36 -27.37 -27.23
CA LEU A 363 3.37 -26.33 -27.03
C LEU A 363 4.51 -26.85 -26.14
N VAL A 364 4.18 -27.49 -25.01
CA VAL A 364 5.18 -28.08 -24.11
C VAL A 364 6.05 -29.11 -24.84
N ALA A 365 5.45 -29.96 -25.69
CA ALA A 365 6.19 -30.95 -26.47
C ALA A 365 7.11 -30.29 -27.51
N ALA A 366 6.67 -29.20 -28.15
CA ALA A 366 7.45 -28.47 -29.15
C ALA A 366 8.64 -27.72 -28.55
N LEU A 367 8.54 -27.25 -27.31
CA LEU A 367 9.56 -26.46 -26.62
C LEU A 367 10.59 -27.30 -25.83
N ARG A 368 10.43 -28.62 -25.78
CA ARG A 368 11.22 -29.51 -24.89
C ARG A 368 12.74 -29.35 -24.99
N ASP A 369 13.28 -29.06 -26.17
CA ASP A 369 14.73 -28.97 -26.41
C ASP A 369 15.19 -27.53 -26.67
N ALA A 370 14.33 -26.53 -26.38
CA ALA A 370 14.58 -25.14 -26.68
C ALA A 370 15.00 -24.36 -25.42
N ASP A 371 15.84 -23.34 -25.61
CA ASP A 371 16.18 -22.37 -24.57
C ASP A 371 15.07 -21.31 -24.54
N VAL A 372 14.02 -21.60 -23.76
CA VAL A 372 12.80 -20.79 -23.75
C VAL A 372 13.00 -19.51 -22.93
N ALA A 373 12.62 -18.37 -23.50
CA ALA A 373 12.38 -17.12 -22.77
C ALA A 373 10.89 -16.77 -22.82
N THR A 374 10.32 -16.26 -21.74
CA THR A 374 8.90 -15.87 -21.72
C THR A 374 8.61 -14.77 -20.69
N HIS A 375 7.33 -14.44 -20.53
CA HIS A 375 6.82 -13.57 -19.49
C HIS A 375 5.79 -14.38 -18.69
N ASP A 376 6.10 -14.67 -17.42
CA ASP A 376 5.33 -15.61 -16.58
C ASP A 376 5.41 -17.07 -17.03
N ALA A 377 6.61 -17.65 -16.91
CA ALA A 377 6.91 -19.03 -17.29
C ALA A 377 6.07 -20.08 -16.55
N LYS A 378 5.56 -19.72 -15.37
CA LYS A 378 4.69 -20.61 -14.58
C LYS A 378 3.40 -20.92 -15.34
N GLN A 379 2.84 -20.01 -16.14
CA GLN A 379 1.64 -20.27 -16.92
C GLN A 379 1.84 -21.38 -17.96
N LEU A 380 3.03 -21.47 -18.54
CA LEU A 380 3.37 -22.51 -19.52
C LEU A 380 3.49 -23.90 -18.87
N LYS A 381 3.75 -23.96 -17.56
CA LYS A 381 3.91 -25.20 -16.77
C LYS A 381 4.90 -26.18 -17.42
N LEU A 382 6.02 -25.65 -17.91
CA LEU A 382 7.08 -26.46 -18.51
C LEU A 382 7.72 -27.38 -17.46
N PRO A 383 8.03 -28.65 -17.82
CA PRO A 383 8.59 -29.63 -16.88
C PRO A 383 10.06 -29.40 -16.54
N ALA A 384 10.70 -28.42 -17.19
CA ALA A 384 12.07 -27.99 -16.97
C ALA A 384 12.09 -26.46 -16.85
N PRO A 385 13.07 -25.88 -16.13
CA PRO A 385 13.24 -24.45 -16.04
C PRO A 385 13.40 -23.79 -17.41
N VAL A 386 12.81 -22.61 -17.58
CA VAL A 386 13.06 -21.75 -18.74
C VAL A 386 14.45 -21.12 -18.66
N ALA A 387 14.98 -20.68 -19.80
CA ALA A 387 16.23 -19.91 -19.85
C ALA A 387 16.05 -18.51 -19.25
N ASP A 388 14.90 -17.86 -19.48
CA ASP A 388 14.56 -16.56 -18.90
C ASP A 388 13.05 -16.35 -18.69
N ASP A 389 12.76 -15.50 -17.70
CA ASP A 389 11.41 -15.00 -17.43
C ASP A 389 11.50 -13.50 -17.10
N THR A 390 10.96 -12.68 -17.99
CA THR A 390 10.99 -11.22 -17.87
C THR A 390 10.21 -10.70 -16.67
N MET A 391 9.13 -11.38 -16.25
CA MET A 391 8.35 -11.01 -15.07
C MET A 391 9.16 -11.24 -13.79
N VAL A 392 9.84 -12.38 -13.71
CA VAL A 392 10.71 -12.72 -12.57
C VAL A 392 11.93 -11.81 -12.50
N ALA A 393 12.55 -11.52 -13.64
CA ALA A 393 13.68 -10.59 -13.71
C ALA A 393 13.25 -9.18 -13.26
N ALA A 394 12.11 -8.68 -13.75
CA ALA A 394 11.56 -7.39 -13.34
C ALA A 394 11.24 -7.35 -11.83
N TYR A 395 10.68 -8.43 -11.28
CA TYR A 395 10.44 -8.56 -9.84
C TYR A 395 11.72 -8.47 -9.00
N LEU A 396 12.83 -9.08 -9.43
CA LEU A 396 14.11 -8.96 -8.72
C LEU A 396 14.74 -7.57 -8.83
N ILE A 397 14.40 -6.82 -9.88
CA ILE A 397 14.84 -5.44 -10.05
C ILE A 397 14.04 -4.52 -9.12
N ASP A 398 12.71 -4.62 -9.15
CA ASP A 398 11.81 -3.77 -8.39
C ASP A 398 10.68 -4.58 -7.72
N PRO A 399 10.94 -5.23 -6.57
CA PRO A 399 9.98 -6.12 -5.92
C PRO A 399 8.82 -5.37 -5.24
N GLY A 400 8.84 -4.03 -5.27
CA GLY A 400 7.77 -3.19 -4.71
C GLY A 400 6.62 -2.95 -5.67
N ARG A 401 6.80 -3.25 -6.97
CA ARG A 401 5.79 -3.01 -7.99
C ARG A 401 4.56 -3.90 -7.76
N ALA A 402 3.37 -3.32 -7.91
CA ALA A 402 2.10 -4.05 -7.76
C ALA A 402 1.87 -5.13 -8.84
N GLU A 403 2.21 -4.85 -10.11
CA GLU A 403 2.04 -5.77 -11.24
C GLU A 403 3.18 -5.61 -12.25
N TYR A 404 3.55 -6.68 -12.95
CA TYR A 404 4.65 -6.70 -13.91
C TYR A 404 4.14 -6.86 -15.35
N VAL A 405 3.22 -6.02 -15.81
CA VAL A 405 2.66 -6.15 -17.17
C VAL A 405 3.74 -5.98 -18.24
N LEU A 406 3.84 -6.93 -19.18
CA LEU A 406 4.89 -6.94 -20.22
C LEU A 406 4.91 -5.67 -21.08
N ASP A 407 3.75 -5.17 -21.51
CA ASP A 407 3.69 -3.96 -22.35
C ASP A 407 4.19 -2.72 -21.60
N ASP A 408 3.91 -2.62 -20.29
CA ASP A 408 4.43 -1.54 -19.44
C ASP A 408 5.95 -1.65 -19.29
N LEU A 409 6.47 -2.88 -19.14
CA LEU A 409 7.91 -3.13 -19.11
C LEU A 409 8.56 -2.82 -20.48
N ALA A 410 7.96 -3.21 -21.60
CA ALA A 410 8.48 -2.89 -22.92
C ALA A 410 8.57 -1.38 -23.12
N ALA A 411 7.51 -0.64 -22.77
CA ALA A 411 7.46 0.81 -22.87
C ALA A 411 8.52 1.51 -21.98
N GLU A 412 8.73 1.03 -20.74
CA GLU A 412 9.75 1.57 -19.83
C GLU A 412 11.17 1.48 -20.42
N TYR A 413 11.44 0.43 -21.20
CA TYR A 413 12.72 0.21 -21.86
C TYR A 413 12.74 0.73 -23.31
N GLY A 414 11.72 1.53 -23.70
CA GLY A 414 11.66 2.17 -25.01
C GLY A 414 11.43 1.19 -26.17
N LEU A 415 10.69 0.11 -25.95
CA LEU A 415 10.31 -0.85 -26.98
C LEU A 415 8.83 -0.65 -27.35
N GLU A 416 8.60 -0.11 -28.56
CA GLU A 416 7.28 -0.07 -29.19
C GLU A 416 7.35 -0.86 -30.49
N LEU A 417 6.70 -2.02 -30.50
CA LEU A 417 6.81 -2.99 -31.58
C LEU A 417 5.54 -2.99 -32.42
N VAL A 418 5.69 -2.88 -33.74
CA VAL A 418 4.57 -2.84 -34.69
C VAL A 418 4.65 -4.08 -35.59
N PRO A 419 3.73 -5.04 -35.44
CA PRO A 419 3.70 -6.23 -36.28
C PRO A 419 3.47 -5.92 -37.77
N GLU A 420 4.27 -6.54 -38.63
CA GLU A 420 4.13 -6.51 -40.10
C GLU A 420 4.12 -7.93 -40.67
N PRO A 421 3.08 -8.32 -41.44
CA PRO A 421 1.92 -7.51 -41.85
C PRO A 421 1.00 -7.11 -40.69
N ALA A 422 0.22 -6.04 -40.84
CA ALA A 422 -0.76 -5.66 -39.82
C ALA A 422 -1.74 -6.83 -39.54
N ALA A 423 -2.07 -7.02 -38.26
CA ALA A 423 -2.90 -8.13 -37.77
C ALA A 423 -4.04 -7.61 -36.88
N GLU A 424 -5.01 -8.47 -36.58
CA GLU A 424 -5.97 -8.22 -35.50
C GLU A 424 -5.25 -8.16 -34.15
N GLU A 425 -5.81 -7.41 -33.20
CA GLU A 425 -5.11 -7.01 -31.97
C GLU A 425 -4.63 -8.20 -31.13
N GLU A 426 -5.40 -9.30 -31.09
CA GLU A 426 -5.02 -10.50 -30.35
C GLU A 426 -3.77 -11.17 -30.93
N THR A 427 -3.71 -11.29 -32.27
CA THR A 427 -2.53 -11.81 -32.97
C THR A 427 -1.36 -10.82 -32.87
N ALA A 428 -1.64 -9.53 -33.00
CA ALA A 428 -0.64 -8.48 -32.86
C ALA A 428 -0.01 -8.49 -31.45
N ALA A 429 -0.80 -8.69 -30.40
CA ALA A 429 -0.33 -8.81 -29.02
C ALA A 429 0.61 -10.01 -28.85
N LEU A 430 0.26 -11.19 -29.36
CA LEU A 430 1.16 -12.36 -29.32
C LEU A 430 2.51 -12.09 -29.99
N VAL A 431 2.49 -11.40 -31.15
CA VAL A 431 3.72 -11.04 -31.87
C VAL A 431 4.54 -10.05 -31.06
N ARG A 432 3.91 -8.97 -30.58
CA ARG A 432 4.58 -7.94 -29.76
C ARG A 432 5.16 -8.55 -28.48
N HIS A 433 4.42 -9.41 -27.79
CA HIS A 433 4.84 -10.01 -26.53
C HIS A 433 6.01 -10.99 -26.73
N ALA A 434 5.94 -11.88 -27.71
CA ALA A 434 7.03 -12.82 -27.99
C ALA A 434 8.34 -12.08 -28.36
N GLU A 435 8.23 -11.04 -29.17
CA GLU A 435 9.37 -10.22 -29.58
C GLU A 435 9.88 -9.30 -28.46
N ALA A 436 8.98 -8.72 -27.66
CA ALA A 436 9.34 -7.92 -26.49
C ALA A 436 10.13 -8.76 -25.47
N VAL A 437 9.71 -9.99 -25.21
CA VAL A 437 10.47 -10.93 -24.36
C VAL A 437 11.88 -11.15 -24.92
N SER A 438 12.00 -11.40 -26.22
CA SER A 438 13.29 -11.61 -26.90
C SER A 438 14.27 -10.46 -26.66
N ARG A 439 13.76 -9.21 -26.73
CA ARG A 439 14.56 -7.99 -26.60
C ARG A 439 14.81 -7.56 -25.15
N LEU A 440 13.84 -7.78 -24.27
CA LEU A 440 13.92 -7.40 -22.86
C LEU A 440 14.75 -8.38 -22.04
N ALA A 441 14.65 -9.69 -22.29
CA ALA A 441 15.27 -10.70 -21.43
C ALA A 441 16.78 -10.48 -21.24
N PRO A 442 17.60 -10.17 -22.27
CA PRO A 442 19.03 -9.86 -22.08
C PRO A 442 19.24 -8.62 -21.20
N THR A 443 18.54 -7.53 -21.48
CA THR A 443 18.64 -6.25 -20.77
C THR A 443 18.25 -6.38 -19.30
N LEU A 444 17.15 -7.08 -19.02
CA LEU A 444 16.70 -7.33 -17.64
C LEU A 444 17.69 -8.23 -16.90
N ARG A 445 18.27 -9.23 -17.57
CA ARG A 445 19.30 -10.10 -16.98
C ARG A 445 20.56 -9.32 -16.60
N GLU A 446 21.01 -8.40 -17.44
CA GLU A 446 22.12 -7.50 -17.12
C GLU A 446 21.81 -6.66 -15.87
N ARG A 447 20.61 -6.07 -15.79
CA ARG A 447 20.18 -5.32 -14.60
C ARG A 447 20.08 -6.17 -13.33
N VAL A 448 19.61 -7.42 -13.44
CA VAL A 448 19.61 -8.38 -12.34
C VAL A 448 21.05 -8.65 -11.86
N ALA A 449 22.00 -8.77 -12.79
CA ALA A 449 23.42 -8.98 -12.48
C ALA A 449 24.06 -7.75 -11.83
N GLU A 450 23.79 -6.53 -12.32
CA GLU A 450 24.23 -5.27 -11.70
C GLU A 450 23.77 -5.13 -10.25
N ARG A 451 22.61 -5.70 -9.91
CA ARG A 451 22.08 -5.74 -8.55
C ARG A 451 22.64 -6.88 -7.70
N GLY A 452 23.50 -7.75 -8.25
CA GLY A 452 24.05 -8.90 -7.53
C GLY A 452 23.04 -10.03 -7.29
N SER A 453 21.91 -10.04 -8.01
CA SER A 453 20.84 -11.03 -7.86
C SER A 453 20.90 -12.14 -8.92
N GLU A 454 21.96 -12.21 -9.74
CA GLU A 454 22.10 -13.17 -10.85
C GLU A 454 22.00 -14.63 -10.38
N ARG A 455 22.69 -14.97 -9.27
CA ARG A 455 22.64 -16.32 -8.71
C ARG A 455 21.24 -16.68 -8.24
N LEU A 456 20.58 -15.75 -7.54
CA LEU A 456 19.21 -15.91 -7.07
C LEU A 456 18.23 -16.11 -8.24
N TYR A 457 18.40 -15.35 -9.32
CA TYR A 457 17.58 -15.47 -10.52
C TYR A 457 17.76 -16.86 -11.18
N ARG A 458 19.00 -17.26 -11.45
CA ARG A 458 19.28 -18.50 -12.21
C ARG A 458 19.13 -19.78 -11.42
N GLU A 459 19.54 -19.80 -10.15
CA GLU A 459 19.60 -21.02 -9.35
C GLU A 459 18.35 -21.22 -8.49
N VAL A 460 17.54 -20.16 -8.29
CA VAL A 460 16.37 -20.21 -7.41
C VAL A 460 15.08 -19.83 -8.14
N GLU A 461 14.93 -18.58 -8.57
CA GLU A 461 13.63 -18.08 -9.04
C GLU A 461 13.21 -18.66 -10.40
N LEU A 462 14.13 -18.83 -11.35
CA LEU A 462 13.82 -19.46 -12.63
C LEU A 462 13.46 -20.95 -12.46
N PRO A 463 14.26 -21.80 -11.77
CA PRO A 463 13.87 -23.18 -11.54
C PRO A 463 12.56 -23.33 -10.78
N LEU A 464 12.29 -22.43 -9.83
CA LEU A 464 11.08 -22.43 -9.03
C LEU A 464 9.80 -22.32 -9.88
N THR A 465 9.84 -21.65 -11.04
CA THR A 465 8.67 -21.57 -11.95
C THR A 465 8.11 -22.96 -12.31
N SER A 466 9.00 -23.91 -12.63
CA SER A 466 8.63 -25.29 -12.96
C SER A 466 8.10 -26.06 -11.75
N VAL A 467 8.69 -25.82 -10.57
CA VAL A 467 8.24 -26.42 -9.30
C VAL A 467 6.83 -25.95 -8.96
N LEU A 468 6.58 -24.64 -9.02
CA LEU A 468 5.27 -24.06 -8.73
C LEU A 468 4.22 -24.52 -9.73
N GLY A 469 4.55 -24.53 -11.04
CA GLY A 469 3.65 -25.06 -12.06
C GLY A 469 3.25 -26.52 -11.80
N ALA A 470 4.21 -27.36 -11.38
CA ALA A 470 3.96 -28.75 -11.02
C ALA A 470 3.13 -28.90 -9.72
N MET A 471 3.33 -28.03 -8.72
CA MET A 471 2.52 -27.99 -7.51
C MET A 471 1.07 -27.59 -7.82
N GLU A 472 0.89 -26.58 -8.68
CA GLU A 472 -0.43 -26.13 -9.13
C GLU A 472 -1.16 -27.23 -9.92
N ASP A 473 -0.46 -27.98 -10.79
CA ASP A 473 -1.06 -29.14 -11.50
C ASP A 473 -1.36 -30.31 -10.56
N ALA A 474 -0.54 -30.53 -9.51
CA ALA A 474 -0.76 -31.60 -8.55
C ALA A 474 -1.97 -31.33 -7.65
N GLY A 475 -2.12 -30.09 -7.17
CA GLY A 475 -3.13 -29.71 -6.20
C GLY A 475 -3.04 -30.50 -4.88
N VAL A 476 -3.93 -30.19 -3.94
CA VAL A 476 -4.08 -30.94 -2.69
C VAL A 476 -5.48 -31.54 -2.61
N ARG A 477 -5.58 -32.82 -2.25
CA ARG A 477 -6.87 -33.51 -2.13
C ARG A 477 -7.61 -33.07 -0.87
N ILE A 478 -8.91 -32.85 -1.00
CA ILE A 478 -9.81 -32.46 0.09
C ILE A 478 -10.85 -33.55 0.31
N ASP A 479 -11.04 -33.96 1.57
CA ASP A 479 -12.22 -34.71 2.00
C ASP A 479 -13.41 -33.73 2.04
N THR A 480 -14.18 -33.70 0.94
CA THR A 480 -15.31 -32.77 0.77
C THR A 480 -16.44 -33.02 1.77
N TYR A 481 -16.60 -34.26 2.25
CA TYR A 481 -17.59 -34.58 3.26
C TYR A 481 -17.17 -33.99 4.61
N ARG A 482 -15.94 -34.29 5.05
CA ARG A 482 -15.39 -33.73 6.31
C ARG A 482 -15.35 -32.20 6.28
N MET A 483 -14.93 -31.61 5.15
CA MET A 483 -14.94 -30.16 4.98
C MET A 483 -16.36 -29.58 5.07
N GLY A 484 -17.35 -30.27 4.50
CA GLY A 484 -18.76 -29.90 4.58
C GLY A 484 -19.29 -29.94 6.02
N GLU A 485 -18.96 -30.98 6.79
CA GLU A 485 -19.34 -31.09 8.21
C GLU A 485 -18.73 -29.97 9.06
N ILE A 486 -17.45 -29.67 8.86
CA ILE A 486 -16.77 -28.55 9.54
C ILE A 486 -17.46 -27.23 9.18
N THR A 487 -17.71 -27.00 7.89
CA THR A 487 -18.34 -25.76 7.41
C THR A 487 -19.75 -25.59 7.98
N ALA A 488 -20.57 -26.65 7.99
CA ALA A 488 -21.92 -26.61 8.54
C ALA A 488 -21.90 -26.31 10.04
N ARG A 489 -21.04 -26.98 10.83
CA ARG A 489 -20.94 -26.71 12.26
C ARG A 489 -20.47 -25.28 12.56
N LEU A 490 -19.57 -24.74 11.75
CA LEU A 490 -19.14 -23.34 11.90
C LEU A 490 -20.26 -22.36 11.55
N ALA A 491 -21.06 -22.65 10.52
CA ALA A 491 -22.24 -21.85 10.18
C ALA A 491 -23.25 -21.86 11.34
N ASP A 492 -23.57 -23.04 11.88
CA ASP A 492 -24.46 -23.18 13.04
C ASP A 492 -23.92 -22.37 14.24
N ARG A 493 -22.61 -22.43 14.50
CA ARG A 493 -21.97 -21.67 15.58
C ARG A 493 -22.03 -20.16 15.36
N VAL A 494 -21.88 -19.70 14.12
CA VAL A 494 -22.02 -18.28 13.76
C VAL A 494 -23.46 -17.81 14.02
N GLU A 495 -24.46 -18.60 13.64
CA GLU A 495 -25.87 -18.31 13.91
C GLU A 495 -26.17 -18.28 15.42
N GLU A 496 -25.62 -19.23 16.20
CA GLU A 496 -25.73 -19.23 17.67
C GLU A 496 -25.11 -17.98 18.29
N LEU A 497 -23.92 -17.58 17.86
CA LEU A 497 -23.23 -16.39 18.36
C LEU A 497 -23.97 -15.12 17.99
N GLU A 498 -24.58 -15.06 16.81
CA GLU A 498 -25.41 -13.95 16.37
C GLU A 498 -26.68 -13.84 17.23
N ALA A 499 -27.39 -14.95 17.45
CA ALA A 499 -28.54 -15.00 18.35
C ALA A 499 -28.16 -14.61 19.80
N ARG A 500 -27.00 -15.06 20.29
CA ARG A 500 -26.48 -14.68 21.60
C ARG A 500 -26.13 -13.19 21.67
N ALA A 501 -25.57 -12.63 20.59
CA ALA A 501 -25.30 -11.19 20.52
C ALA A 501 -26.60 -10.38 20.60
N TYR A 502 -27.70 -10.83 19.96
CA TYR A 502 -29.02 -10.20 20.05
C TYR A 502 -29.59 -10.26 21.46
N GLU A 503 -29.51 -11.42 22.12
CA GLU A 503 -29.95 -11.57 23.50
C GLU A 503 -29.18 -10.63 24.44
N LEU A 504 -27.85 -10.57 24.30
CA LEU A 504 -26.98 -9.73 25.12
C LEU A 504 -27.15 -8.24 24.83
N ALA A 505 -27.49 -7.86 23.59
CA ALA A 505 -27.77 -6.48 23.19
C ALA A 505 -29.17 -6.00 23.59
N GLY A 506 -30.12 -6.92 23.72
CA GLY A 506 -31.54 -6.61 23.94
C GLY A 506 -32.26 -6.09 22.68
N GLU A 507 -31.59 -6.10 21.53
CA GLU A 507 -32.12 -5.70 20.22
C GLU A 507 -31.42 -6.48 19.09
N GLU A 508 -32.11 -6.66 17.97
CA GLU A 508 -31.51 -7.19 16.74
C GLU A 508 -30.72 -6.09 16.02
N PHE A 509 -29.57 -6.45 15.45
CA PHE A 509 -28.72 -5.53 14.70
C PHE A 509 -27.80 -6.29 13.74
N VAL A 510 -27.25 -5.63 12.72
CA VAL A 510 -26.30 -6.29 11.81
C VAL A 510 -24.94 -6.37 12.50
N VAL A 511 -24.58 -7.55 13.00
CA VAL A 511 -23.32 -7.79 13.74
C VAL A 511 -22.08 -7.40 12.93
N GLY A 512 -22.11 -7.66 11.62
CA GLY A 512 -21.04 -7.30 10.69
C GLY A 512 -20.92 -5.80 10.38
N SER A 513 -21.87 -4.95 10.82
CA SER A 513 -21.83 -3.51 10.61
C SER A 513 -21.10 -2.80 11.76
N PRO A 514 -19.90 -2.23 11.54
CA PRO A 514 -19.16 -1.54 12.61
C PRO A 514 -19.96 -0.40 13.26
N MET A 515 -20.80 0.28 12.48
CA MET A 515 -21.66 1.37 12.94
C MET A 515 -22.75 0.86 13.90
N GLN A 516 -23.47 -0.20 13.51
CA GLN A 516 -24.53 -0.74 14.36
C GLN A 516 -23.96 -1.41 15.62
N LEU A 517 -22.89 -2.19 15.47
CA LEU A 517 -22.17 -2.77 16.59
C LEU A 517 -21.63 -1.69 17.54
N GLY A 518 -21.03 -0.62 17.01
CA GLY A 518 -20.54 0.50 17.81
C GLY A 518 -21.67 1.19 18.59
N ARG A 519 -22.84 1.41 17.98
CA ARG A 519 -24.02 1.92 18.69
C ARG A 519 -24.42 0.98 19.84
N VAL A 520 -24.54 -0.32 19.58
CA VAL A 520 -24.94 -1.31 20.58
C VAL A 520 -23.95 -1.34 21.75
N LEU A 521 -22.65 -1.45 21.47
CA LEU A 521 -21.63 -1.56 22.52
C LEU A 521 -21.54 -0.29 23.39
N PHE A 522 -21.55 0.89 22.79
CA PHE A 522 -21.18 2.11 23.51
C PHE A 522 -22.36 3.04 23.83
N GLU A 523 -23.49 2.92 23.13
CA GLU A 523 -24.68 3.74 23.38
C GLU A 523 -25.77 2.93 24.09
N THR A 524 -26.07 1.70 23.62
CA THR A 524 -27.08 0.83 24.24
C THR A 524 -26.55 0.18 25.53
N LEU A 525 -25.42 -0.52 25.46
CA LEU A 525 -24.81 -1.23 26.61
C LEU A 525 -23.91 -0.35 27.46
N GLN A 526 -23.58 0.86 26.99
CA GLN A 526 -22.77 1.85 27.71
C GLN A 526 -21.41 1.32 28.19
N LEU A 527 -20.78 0.43 27.41
CA LEU A 527 -19.43 -0.06 27.70
C LEU A 527 -18.40 1.08 27.60
N THR A 528 -17.23 0.89 28.20
CA THR A 528 -16.18 1.91 28.23
C THR A 528 -15.82 2.33 26.80
N PRO A 529 -16.12 3.56 26.36
CA PRO A 529 -15.98 3.91 24.95
C PRO A 529 -14.51 4.13 24.58
N GLY A 530 -14.13 3.56 23.44
CA GLY A 530 -12.93 3.98 22.72
C GLY A 530 -13.07 5.39 22.16
N ARG A 531 -12.05 5.87 21.44
CA ARG A 531 -12.11 7.17 20.78
C ARG A 531 -13.24 7.17 19.72
N LYS A 532 -14.22 8.08 19.86
CA LYS A 532 -15.31 8.25 18.88
C LYS A 532 -14.80 9.02 17.67
N GLY A 533 -14.80 8.38 16.51
CA GLY A 533 -14.49 9.00 15.23
C GLY A 533 -15.71 9.61 14.56
N LYS A 534 -15.56 10.06 13.31
CA LYS A 534 -16.68 10.69 12.57
C LYS A 534 -17.76 9.72 12.11
N THR A 535 -17.41 8.45 11.91
CA THR A 535 -18.34 7.36 11.54
C THR A 535 -18.96 6.63 12.73
N GLY A 536 -18.64 7.07 13.95
CA GLY A 536 -19.07 6.40 15.19
C GLY A 536 -17.88 5.86 15.98
N TYR A 537 -18.14 4.88 16.84
CA TYR A 537 -17.09 4.26 17.64
C TYR A 537 -16.36 3.19 16.81
N SER A 538 -15.03 3.17 16.87
CA SER A 538 -14.28 2.04 16.31
C SER A 538 -14.66 0.77 17.06
N THR A 539 -14.82 -0.32 16.31
CA THR A 539 -15.01 -1.66 16.85
C THR A 539 -13.89 -2.57 16.40
N ASP A 540 -12.72 -2.05 16.08
CA ASP A 540 -11.56 -2.86 15.68
C ASP A 540 -11.11 -3.81 16.80
N THR A 541 -10.23 -4.77 16.47
CA THR A 541 -9.72 -5.76 17.42
C THR A 541 -9.05 -5.12 18.64
N LYS A 542 -8.43 -3.94 18.50
CA LYS A 542 -7.77 -3.25 19.62
C LYS A 542 -8.80 -2.66 20.57
N VAL A 543 -9.85 -2.03 20.04
CA VAL A 543 -10.95 -1.51 20.85
C VAL A 543 -11.69 -2.64 21.56
N LEU A 544 -12.06 -3.70 20.86
CA LEU A 544 -12.75 -4.85 21.45
C LEU A 544 -11.91 -5.50 22.56
N ARG A 545 -10.60 -5.68 22.35
CA ARG A 545 -9.72 -6.20 23.40
C ARG A 545 -9.70 -5.35 24.66
N ALA A 546 -9.65 -4.02 24.50
CA ALA A 546 -9.59 -3.08 25.64
C ALA A 546 -10.86 -3.13 26.51
N ILE A 547 -12.00 -3.51 25.94
CA ILE A 547 -13.30 -3.60 26.64
C ILE A 547 -13.76 -5.05 26.84
N ARG A 548 -12.88 -6.04 26.59
CA ARG A 548 -13.22 -7.46 26.63
C ARG A 548 -13.81 -7.89 27.97
N SER A 549 -13.36 -7.28 29.07
CA SER A 549 -13.85 -7.55 30.43
C SER A 549 -15.14 -6.83 30.79
N ASP A 550 -15.56 -5.84 29.99
CA ASP A 550 -16.68 -4.97 30.35
C ASP A 550 -18.03 -5.68 30.17
N HIS A 551 -18.13 -6.59 29.19
CA HIS A 551 -19.38 -7.31 28.90
C HIS A 551 -19.17 -8.62 28.13
N GLU A 552 -20.04 -9.60 28.39
CA GLU A 552 -20.01 -10.92 27.74
C GLU A 552 -20.20 -10.86 26.21
N ILE A 553 -20.83 -9.79 25.71
CA ILE A 553 -21.03 -9.60 24.27
C ILE A 553 -19.71 -9.46 23.51
N VAL A 554 -18.66 -8.92 24.15
CA VAL A 554 -17.41 -8.62 23.44
C VAL A 554 -16.68 -9.89 23.01
N PRO A 555 -16.45 -10.89 23.88
CA PRO A 555 -15.97 -12.21 23.46
C PRO A 555 -16.83 -12.88 22.39
N VAL A 556 -18.17 -12.78 22.49
CA VAL A 556 -19.10 -13.34 21.49
C VAL A 556 -18.87 -12.72 20.11
N ILE A 557 -18.69 -11.40 20.04
CA ILE A 557 -18.44 -10.67 18.79
C ILE A 557 -17.05 -11.00 18.22
N GLU A 558 -16.03 -11.13 19.07
CA GLU A 558 -14.70 -11.53 18.63
C GLU A 558 -14.70 -12.94 18.02
N GLU A 559 -15.35 -13.91 18.68
CA GLU A 559 -15.53 -15.27 18.16
C GLU A 559 -16.34 -15.25 16.87
N TRP A 560 -17.46 -14.52 16.82
CA TRP A 560 -18.30 -14.39 15.61
C TRP A 560 -17.49 -13.84 14.43
N ARG A 561 -16.64 -12.82 14.64
CA ARG A 561 -15.80 -12.25 13.57
C ARG A 561 -14.75 -13.22 13.08
N GLU A 562 -14.11 -13.95 13.99
CA GLU A 562 -13.12 -14.97 13.64
C GLU A 562 -13.76 -16.07 12.77
N LEU A 563 -14.89 -16.63 13.22
CA LEU A 563 -15.58 -17.70 12.51
C LEU A 563 -16.21 -17.24 11.19
N THR A 564 -16.84 -16.07 11.18
CA THR A 564 -17.45 -15.49 9.96
C THR A 564 -16.40 -15.20 8.90
N LYS A 565 -15.22 -14.67 9.29
CA LYS A 565 -14.10 -14.50 8.37
C LYS A 565 -13.61 -15.84 7.86
N LEU A 566 -13.48 -16.84 8.74
CA LEU A 566 -13.03 -18.18 8.34
C LEU A 566 -13.98 -18.81 7.31
N LEU A 567 -15.28 -18.71 7.58
CA LEU A 567 -16.35 -19.23 6.74
C LEU A 567 -16.41 -18.49 5.40
N ASN A 568 -16.58 -17.17 5.40
CA ASN A 568 -16.83 -16.40 4.18
C ASN A 568 -15.59 -16.26 3.28
N THR A 569 -14.41 -16.06 3.88
CA THR A 569 -13.19 -15.79 3.12
C THR A 569 -12.52 -17.08 2.64
N TYR A 570 -12.60 -18.17 3.41
CA TYR A 570 -11.83 -19.38 3.12
C TYR A 570 -12.72 -20.57 2.79
N LEU A 571 -13.66 -20.94 3.66
CA LEU A 571 -14.38 -22.21 3.50
C LEU A 571 -15.53 -22.15 2.49
N GLY A 572 -16.26 -21.04 2.44
CA GLY A 572 -17.43 -20.84 1.56
C GLY A 572 -17.10 -20.94 0.07
N PRO A 573 -15.98 -20.36 -0.41
CA PRO A 573 -15.58 -20.52 -1.81
C PRO A 573 -15.06 -21.92 -2.17
N LEU A 574 -14.54 -22.71 -1.20
CA LEU A 574 -13.85 -23.98 -1.48
C LEU A 574 -14.63 -24.94 -2.38
N PRO A 575 -15.93 -25.20 -2.19
CA PRO A 575 -16.67 -26.15 -3.04
C PRO A 575 -16.65 -25.80 -4.53
N THR A 576 -16.52 -24.51 -4.88
CA THR A 576 -16.43 -24.05 -6.27
C THR A 576 -15.03 -24.11 -6.86
N LEU A 577 -14.01 -24.32 -6.01
CA LEU A 577 -12.59 -24.34 -6.38
C LEU A 577 -12.00 -25.75 -6.40
N ILE A 578 -12.77 -26.75 -5.95
CA ILE A 578 -12.38 -28.16 -5.97
C ILE A 578 -12.78 -28.76 -7.33
N ASP A 579 -11.85 -29.47 -7.96
CA ASP A 579 -12.06 -30.12 -9.24
C ASP A 579 -12.91 -31.41 -9.11
N GLU A 580 -13.23 -32.05 -10.24
CA GLU A 580 -13.98 -33.32 -10.26
C GLU A 580 -13.24 -34.47 -9.54
N GLY A 581 -11.91 -34.38 -9.43
CA GLY A 581 -11.06 -35.33 -8.72
C GLY A 581 -11.00 -35.12 -7.20
N GLY A 582 -11.65 -34.07 -6.68
CA GLY A 582 -11.60 -33.72 -5.26
C GLY A 582 -10.31 -32.98 -4.86
N ARG A 583 -9.62 -32.35 -5.82
CA ARG A 583 -8.38 -31.60 -5.60
C ARG A 583 -8.60 -30.11 -5.69
N LEU A 584 -7.90 -29.40 -4.80
CA LEU A 584 -7.86 -27.95 -4.76
C LEU A 584 -6.55 -27.46 -5.39
N HIS A 585 -6.66 -26.59 -6.41
CA HIS A 585 -5.54 -26.07 -7.18
C HIS A 585 -5.34 -24.58 -6.88
N THR A 586 -4.65 -24.26 -5.78
CA THR A 586 -4.29 -22.86 -5.45
C THR A 586 -3.24 -22.32 -6.40
N THR A 587 -3.26 -21.03 -6.69
CA THR A 587 -2.19 -20.35 -7.44
C THR A 587 -1.09 -19.91 -6.48
N LEU A 588 0.16 -20.34 -6.72
CA LEU A 588 1.33 -19.95 -5.94
C LEU A 588 2.06 -18.78 -6.61
N ASN A 589 1.99 -17.59 -6.02
CA ASN A 589 2.56 -16.37 -6.59
C ASN A 589 3.95 -16.10 -6.02
N GLN A 590 4.96 -16.03 -6.88
CA GLN A 590 6.36 -15.78 -6.48
C GLN A 590 6.80 -14.32 -6.55
N THR A 591 6.04 -13.46 -7.25
CA THR A 591 6.40 -12.06 -7.55
C THR A 591 5.49 -11.04 -6.85
N VAL A 592 4.78 -11.42 -5.78
CA VAL A 592 3.84 -10.53 -5.08
C VAL A 592 4.46 -9.89 -3.83
N ALA A 593 5.02 -10.71 -2.93
CA ALA A 593 5.56 -10.18 -1.68
C ALA A 593 6.95 -9.55 -1.92
N ALA A 594 7.14 -8.29 -1.54
CA ALA A 594 8.45 -7.64 -1.59
C ALA A 594 9.53 -8.33 -0.72
N THR A 595 9.12 -9.23 0.17
CA THR A 595 10.01 -10.04 1.01
C THR A 595 10.57 -11.27 0.31
N GLY A 596 10.10 -11.64 -0.89
CA GLY A 596 10.50 -12.90 -1.54
C GLY A 596 9.62 -14.10 -1.18
N ARG A 597 8.70 -13.96 -0.20
CA ARG A 597 7.80 -15.05 0.20
C ARG A 597 6.82 -15.37 -0.93
N LEU A 598 6.49 -16.66 -1.06
CA LEU A 598 5.34 -17.06 -1.86
C LEU A 598 4.06 -16.55 -1.21
N SER A 599 3.06 -16.22 -2.02
CA SER A 599 1.68 -16.03 -1.56
C SER A 599 0.75 -16.97 -2.32
N THR A 600 -0.43 -17.24 -1.76
CA THR A 600 -1.44 -18.11 -2.41
C THR A 600 -2.70 -17.33 -2.73
N SER A 601 -3.29 -17.58 -3.89
CA SER A 601 -4.61 -17.07 -4.29
C SER A 601 -5.49 -18.21 -4.81
N ASN A 602 -6.81 -17.99 -4.79
CA ASN A 602 -7.81 -18.94 -5.29
C ASN A 602 -7.70 -20.39 -4.74
N PRO A 603 -7.78 -20.60 -3.41
CA PRO A 603 -7.94 -19.65 -2.32
C PRO A 603 -6.60 -19.32 -1.63
N ASN A 604 -6.60 -18.37 -0.68
CA ASN A 604 -5.41 -18.06 0.11
C ASN A 604 -5.21 -19.07 1.25
N LEU A 605 -4.53 -20.19 0.96
CA LEU A 605 -4.26 -21.27 1.92
C LEU A 605 -3.25 -20.88 3.02
N GLN A 606 -2.44 -19.85 2.82
CA GLN A 606 -1.50 -19.38 3.84
C GLN A 606 -2.17 -18.73 5.06
N ALA A 607 -3.43 -18.33 4.93
CA ALA A 607 -4.16 -17.66 6.00
C ALA A 607 -5.02 -18.61 6.85
N ILE A 608 -5.03 -19.91 6.55
CA ILE A 608 -5.72 -20.91 7.38
C ILE A 608 -5.04 -20.97 8.76
N PRO A 609 -5.78 -20.78 9.87
CA PRO A 609 -5.21 -20.81 11.22
C PRO A 609 -4.44 -22.11 11.51
N ILE A 610 -3.25 -22.00 12.10
CA ILE A 610 -2.32 -23.13 12.27
C ILE A 610 -2.30 -23.66 13.72
N ARG A 611 -2.60 -22.78 14.69
CA ARG A 611 -2.34 -23.05 16.12
C ARG A 611 -3.61 -23.24 16.96
N THR A 612 -4.78 -23.12 16.34
CA THR A 612 -6.08 -23.31 17.00
C THR A 612 -6.56 -24.75 16.82
N GLU A 613 -7.42 -25.22 17.72
CA GLU A 613 -8.09 -26.52 17.57
C GLU A 613 -8.90 -26.58 16.28
N LEU A 614 -9.62 -25.50 15.98
CA LEU A 614 -10.34 -25.33 14.72
C LEU A 614 -9.41 -25.38 13.50
N GLY A 615 -8.24 -24.76 13.57
CA GLY A 615 -7.23 -24.82 12.51
C GLY A 615 -6.74 -26.25 12.24
N ARG A 616 -6.50 -27.03 13.30
CA ARG A 616 -6.16 -28.46 13.16
C ARG A 616 -7.30 -29.24 12.53
N GLU A 617 -8.52 -28.94 12.90
CA GLU A 617 -9.67 -29.63 12.35
C GLU A 617 -9.85 -29.35 10.85
N ILE A 618 -9.72 -28.10 10.42
CA ILE A 618 -9.72 -27.74 8.99
C ILE A 618 -8.60 -28.45 8.24
N ARG A 619 -7.40 -28.50 8.81
CA ARG A 619 -6.26 -29.23 8.23
C ARG A 619 -6.54 -30.73 8.08
N SER A 620 -7.34 -31.33 8.97
CA SER A 620 -7.70 -32.74 8.86
C SER A 620 -8.53 -33.05 7.60
N ALA A 621 -9.15 -32.06 6.97
CA ALA A 621 -9.86 -32.25 5.71
C ALA A 621 -8.93 -32.26 4.48
N PHE A 622 -7.65 -31.89 4.63
CA PHE A 622 -6.64 -32.03 3.58
C PHE A 622 -6.00 -33.42 3.71
N VAL A 623 -6.27 -34.29 2.75
CA VAL A 623 -5.97 -35.72 2.84
C VAL A 623 -5.04 -36.17 1.70
N ALA A 624 -4.37 -37.31 1.87
CA ALA A 624 -3.65 -37.95 0.77
C ALA A 624 -4.61 -38.67 -0.21
N GLU A 625 -4.20 -38.84 -1.47
CA GLU A 625 -4.85 -39.79 -2.39
C GLU A 625 -4.74 -41.22 -1.85
N PRO A 626 -5.71 -42.10 -2.14
CA PRO A 626 -5.59 -43.52 -1.81
C PRO A 626 -4.27 -44.15 -2.29
N GLY A 627 -3.54 -44.78 -1.37
CA GLY A 627 -2.20 -45.36 -1.62
C GLY A 627 -1.03 -44.38 -1.50
N GLN A 628 -1.32 -43.13 -1.14
CA GLN A 628 -0.34 -42.10 -0.78
C GLN A 628 -0.45 -41.75 0.71
N ARG A 629 0.53 -41.00 1.21
CA ARG A 629 0.58 -40.39 2.55
C ARG A 629 0.95 -38.93 2.41
N LEU A 630 0.49 -38.10 3.33
CA LEU A 630 0.97 -36.72 3.44
C LEU A 630 2.23 -36.68 4.30
N LEU A 631 3.25 -35.98 3.82
CA LEU A 631 4.50 -35.71 4.54
C LEU A 631 4.61 -34.20 4.74
N SER A 632 4.65 -33.75 5.99
CA SER A 632 4.89 -32.36 6.36
C SER A 632 6.32 -32.20 6.84
N ALA A 633 7.04 -31.22 6.31
CA ALA A 633 8.40 -30.88 6.71
C ALA A 633 8.48 -29.38 7.02
N ASP A 634 8.81 -29.04 8.27
CA ASP A 634 8.80 -27.67 8.80
C ASP A 634 10.17 -27.28 9.34
N TYR A 635 10.65 -26.09 9.00
CA TYR A 635 11.92 -25.63 9.54
C TYR A 635 11.82 -25.28 11.03
N SER A 636 12.64 -25.92 11.85
CA SER A 636 12.68 -25.66 13.29
C SER A 636 13.40 -24.33 13.58
N GLN A 637 12.62 -23.28 13.84
CA GLN A 637 13.09 -21.96 14.29
C GLN A 637 14.10 -21.30 13.33
N ILE A 638 13.89 -21.44 12.03
CA ILE A 638 14.80 -20.93 10.98
C ILE A 638 15.17 -19.45 11.14
N GLU A 639 14.22 -18.59 11.48
CA GLU A 639 14.51 -17.17 11.63
C GLU A 639 15.46 -16.88 12.80
N LEU A 640 15.37 -17.61 13.91
CA LEU A 640 16.35 -17.45 15.00
C LEU A 640 17.74 -17.99 14.61
N ARG A 641 17.81 -19.03 13.77
CA ARG A 641 19.09 -19.53 13.24
C ARG A 641 19.73 -18.53 12.29
N ILE A 642 18.92 -17.94 11.39
CA ILE A 642 19.37 -16.85 10.53
C ILE A 642 19.84 -15.68 11.39
N LEU A 643 19.18 -15.38 12.52
CA LEU A 643 19.53 -14.25 13.37
C LEU A 643 20.89 -14.50 14.00
N ALA A 644 21.12 -15.70 14.54
CA ALA A 644 22.41 -16.10 15.07
C ALA A 644 23.52 -15.92 14.02
N ARG A 645 23.26 -16.30 12.76
CA ARG A 645 24.19 -16.12 11.63
C ARG A 645 24.44 -14.64 11.30
N VAL A 646 23.41 -13.85 11.04
CA VAL A 646 23.55 -12.46 10.57
C VAL A 646 24.01 -11.54 11.68
N SER A 647 23.66 -11.82 12.93
CA SER A 647 24.14 -11.09 14.11
C SER A 647 25.58 -11.44 14.47
N GLY A 648 25.97 -12.71 14.28
CA GLY A 648 27.24 -13.26 14.75
C GLY A 648 27.26 -13.57 16.25
N GLU A 649 26.11 -13.59 16.92
CA GLU A 649 25.99 -13.74 18.38
C GLU A 649 26.36 -15.16 18.87
N PRO A 650 27.49 -15.34 19.58
CA PRO A 650 27.95 -16.67 20.01
C PRO A 650 26.97 -17.36 20.93
N LYS A 651 26.29 -16.63 21.83
CA LYS A 651 25.35 -17.22 22.78
C LYS A 651 24.15 -17.87 22.08
N LEU A 652 23.62 -17.23 21.03
CA LEU A 652 22.53 -17.80 20.23
C LEU A 652 23.02 -19.04 19.47
N ARG A 653 24.20 -18.96 18.86
CA ARG A 653 24.82 -20.08 18.14
C ARG A 653 25.05 -21.29 19.05
N GLU A 654 25.64 -21.09 20.23
CA GLU A 654 25.90 -22.13 21.22
C GLU A 654 24.63 -22.77 21.77
N ALA A 655 23.55 -21.99 21.96
CA ALA A 655 22.28 -22.52 22.41
C ALA A 655 21.69 -23.52 21.40
N PHE A 656 21.74 -23.20 20.10
CA PHE A 656 21.33 -24.13 19.05
C PHE A 656 22.22 -25.37 18.97
N LEU A 657 23.54 -25.24 19.12
CA LEU A 657 24.47 -26.38 19.11
C LEU A 657 24.26 -27.33 20.30
N ARG A 658 23.78 -26.81 21.44
CA ARG A 658 23.43 -27.60 22.63
C ARG A 658 22.02 -28.18 22.60
N GLY A 659 21.21 -27.86 21.59
CA GLY A 659 19.80 -28.27 21.51
C GLY A 659 18.93 -27.62 22.58
N GLU A 660 19.32 -26.44 23.09
CA GLU A 660 18.56 -25.70 24.09
C GLU A 660 17.35 -25.03 23.46
N ASP A 661 16.21 -25.01 24.17
CA ASP A 661 15.10 -24.16 23.76
C ASP A 661 15.44 -22.70 24.07
N ILE A 662 15.78 -21.95 23.02
CA ILE A 662 16.12 -20.53 23.10
C ILE A 662 14.95 -19.70 23.64
N HIS A 663 13.70 -20.08 23.38
CA HIS A 663 12.56 -19.38 23.94
C HIS A 663 12.53 -19.53 25.46
N ALA A 664 12.64 -20.76 25.98
CA ALA A 664 12.69 -21.01 27.42
C ALA A 664 13.95 -20.42 28.09
N ALA A 665 15.11 -20.52 27.44
CA ALA A 665 16.35 -19.97 27.97
C ALA A 665 16.32 -18.44 28.05
N THR A 666 15.74 -17.76 27.05
CA THR A 666 15.56 -16.31 27.10
C THR A 666 14.46 -15.92 28.09
N ALA A 667 13.36 -16.68 28.16
CA ALA A 667 12.27 -16.48 29.11
C ALA A 667 12.75 -16.46 30.56
N ALA A 668 13.49 -17.49 30.94
CA ALA A 668 14.03 -17.69 32.27
C ALA A 668 14.85 -16.50 32.73
N GLU A 669 15.69 -15.96 31.85
CA GLU A 669 16.58 -14.87 32.19
C GLU A 669 15.85 -13.53 32.22
N VAL A 670 14.96 -13.26 31.25
CA VAL A 670 14.15 -12.03 31.21
C VAL A 670 13.16 -11.96 32.37
N LEU A 671 12.58 -13.09 32.78
CA LEU A 671 11.63 -13.20 33.88
C LEU A 671 12.29 -13.49 35.24
N GLY A 672 13.61 -13.73 35.28
CA GLY A 672 14.34 -14.09 36.49
C GLY A 672 13.91 -15.42 37.13
N LYS A 673 13.49 -16.40 36.32
CA LYS A 673 13.01 -17.74 36.74
C LYS A 673 13.91 -18.85 36.20
N ASP A 674 13.86 -20.03 36.82
CA ASP A 674 14.51 -21.23 36.29
C ASP A 674 13.74 -21.73 35.04
N PRO A 675 14.40 -22.04 33.89
CA PRO A 675 13.74 -22.58 32.71
C PRO A 675 12.82 -23.78 32.98
N ALA A 676 13.17 -24.64 33.94
CA ALA A 676 12.39 -25.83 34.29
C ALA A 676 11.08 -25.49 35.03
N THR A 677 10.94 -24.26 35.53
CA THR A 677 9.78 -23.80 36.33
C THR A 677 8.81 -22.93 35.53
N LEU A 678 9.12 -22.63 34.27
CA LEU A 678 8.27 -21.80 33.42
C LEU A 678 6.96 -22.50 33.08
N THR A 679 5.85 -21.80 33.26
CA THR A 679 4.55 -22.28 32.80
C THR A 679 4.43 -22.18 31.27
N LYS A 680 3.43 -22.86 30.69
CA LYS A 680 3.16 -22.80 29.24
C LYS A 680 2.87 -21.38 28.77
N ASP A 681 2.17 -20.58 29.58
CA ASP A 681 1.83 -19.19 29.27
C ASP A 681 3.07 -18.28 29.34
N GLU A 682 3.95 -18.48 30.33
CA GLU A 682 5.22 -17.75 30.44
C GLU A 682 6.16 -18.05 29.26
N ARG A 683 6.16 -19.30 28.79
CA ARG A 683 6.89 -19.69 27.57
C ARG A 683 6.32 -19.03 26.31
N ASN A 684 5.00 -18.83 26.23
CA ASN A 684 4.36 -18.09 25.13
C ASN A 684 4.72 -16.60 25.16
N VAL A 685 4.73 -15.98 26.35
CA VAL A 685 5.20 -14.59 26.54
C VAL A 685 6.62 -14.42 26.03
N ALA A 686 7.52 -15.33 26.39
CA ALA A 686 8.90 -15.28 25.93
C ALA A 686 9.07 -15.50 24.43
N LYS A 687 8.21 -16.33 23.82
CA LYS A 687 8.15 -16.45 22.37
C LYS A 687 7.80 -15.10 21.74
N MET A 688 6.79 -14.40 22.26
CA MET A 688 6.42 -13.06 21.79
C MET A 688 7.55 -12.03 22.00
N ILE A 689 8.31 -12.12 23.09
CA ILE A 689 9.49 -11.27 23.34
C ILE A 689 10.59 -11.55 22.31
N ASN A 690 11.00 -12.81 22.13
CA ASN A 690 12.05 -13.18 21.18
C ASN A 690 11.68 -12.75 19.75
N PHE A 691 10.47 -13.07 19.28
CA PHE A 691 10.05 -12.65 17.95
C PHE A 691 9.90 -11.12 17.90
N GLY A 692 9.23 -10.50 18.86
CA GLY A 692 9.00 -9.06 18.89
C GLY A 692 10.30 -8.25 18.80
N ILE A 693 11.28 -8.57 19.64
CA ILE A 693 12.54 -7.82 19.68
C ILE A 693 13.36 -8.03 18.41
N VAL A 694 13.41 -9.26 17.91
CA VAL A 694 14.07 -9.58 16.63
C VAL A 694 13.44 -8.84 15.47
N TYR A 695 12.13 -8.55 15.57
CA TYR A 695 11.39 -7.79 14.57
C TYR A 695 11.34 -6.27 14.79
N GLY A 696 12.18 -5.75 15.69
CA GLY A 696 12.25 -4.32 15.98
C GLY A 696 11.00 -3.76 16.63
N ILE A 697 10.24 -4.57 17.37
CA ILE A 697 9.08 -4.08 18.13
C ILE A 697 9.53 -3.01 19.13
N SER A 698 8.74 -1.95 19.27
CA SER A 698 8.97 -0.94 20.30
C SER A 698 8.48 -1.44 21.65
N ALA A 699 8.94 -0.84 22.75
CA ALA A 699 8.39 -1.09 24.08
C ALA A 699 6.87 -0.87 24.14
N PHE A 700 6.35 0.09 23.36
CA PHE A 700 4.92 0.29 23.23
C PHE A 700 4.22 -0.90 22.55
N GLY A 701 4.75 -1.41 21.43
CA GLY A 701 4.17 -2.57 20.76
C GLY A 701 4.27 -3.85 21.58
N LEU A 702 5.36 -4.04 22.32
CA LEU A 702 5.53 -5.19 23.20
C LEU A 702 4.60 -5.12 24.41
N SER A 703 4.41 -3.93 24.99
CA SER A 703 3.46 -3.66 26.06
C SER A 703 2.03 -4.04 25.66
N GLU A 704 1.60 -3.65 24.46
CA GLU A 704 0.27 -3.97 23.92
C GLU A 704 0.09 -5.47 23.64
N ASN A 705 1.13 -6.15 23.14
CA ASN A 705 1.04 -7.58 22.83
C ASN A 705 1.01 -8.46 24.08
N LEU A 706 1.71 -8.05 25.13
CA LEU A 706 1.83 -8.80 26.38
C LEU A 706 0.83 -8.38 27.46
N ASP A 707 0.09 -7.30 27.22
CA ASP A 707 -0.77 -6.67 28.23
C ASP A 707 -0.02 -6.35 29.52
N ILE A 708 1.14 -5.68 29.39
CA ILE A 708 2.00 -5.26 30.52
C ILE A 708 2.33 -3.77 30.45
N PRO A 709 2.68 -3.12 31.57
CA PRO A 709 3.14 -1.73 31.56
C PRO A 709 4.33 -1.49 30.60
N LYS A 710 4.34 -0.33 29.95
CA LYS A 710 5.39 0.06 28.98
C LYS A 710 6.79 0.00 29.57
N GLU A 711 6.94 0.40 30.82
CA GLU A 711 8.20 0.37 31.56
C GLU A 711 8.72 -1.07 31.72
N GLN A 712 7.82 -2.02 31.99
CA GLN A 712 8.15 -3.44 32.09
C GLN A 712 8.53 -4.02 30.72
N ALA A 713 7.81 -3.65 29.66
CA ALA A 713 8.16 -4.03 28.30
C ALA A 713 9.55 -3.51 27.89
N GLN A 714 9.90 -2.26 28.25
CA GLN A 714 11.23 -1.71 28.01
C GLN A 714 12.31 -2.49 28.79
N GLN A 715 12.05 -2.85 30.05
CA GLN A 715 12.98 -3.69 30.84
C GLN A 715 13.24 -5.04 30.16
N TYR A 716 12.22 -5.67 29.58
CA TYR A 716 12.39 -6.93 28.83
C TYR A 716 13.25 -6.74 27.58
N ILE A 717 13.06 -5.64 26.85
CA ILE A 717 13.89 -5.30 25.68
C ILE A 717 15.34 -5.08 26.09
N ASP A 718 15.57 -4.28 27.14
CA ASP A 718 16.90 -3.95 27.61
C ASP A 718 17.65 -5.20 28.13
N ALA A 719 16.97 -6.07 28.88
CA ALA A 719 17.53 -7.33 29.36
C ALA A 719 17.92 -8.26 28.19
N TYR A 720 17.07 -8.35 27.16
CA TYR A 720 17.38 -9.14 25.96
C TYR A 720 18.61 -8.60 25.21
N LEU A 721 18.67 -7.29 24.96
CA LEU A 721 19.78 -6.67 24.22
C LEU A 721 21.09 -6.71 25.02
N ALA A 722 21.02 -6.58 26.35
CA ALA A 722 22.19 -6.75 27.23
C ALA A 722 22.73 -8.20 27.18
N ARG A 723 21.85 -9.19 27.02
CA ARG A 723 22.25 -10.59 26.84
C ARG A 723 22.88 -10.83 25.48
N PHE A 724 22.32 -10.23 24.41
CA PHE A 724 22.70 -10.44 23.01
C PHE A 724 23.21 -9.15 22.35
N PRO A 725 24.37 -8.62 22.78
CA PRO A 725 24.87 -7.32 22.32
C PRO A 725 25.15 -7.28 20.81
N LEU A 726 25.51 -8.42 20.19
CA LEU A 726 25.76 -8.44 18.73
C LEU A 726 24.47 -8.39 17.90
N VAL A 727 23.32 -8.73 18.50
CA VAL A 727 22.00 -8.50 17.89
C VAL A 727 21.68 -7.02 17.86
N GLN A 728 21.99 -6.27 18.92
CA GLN A 728 21.83 -4.81 18.91
C GLN A 728 22.73 -4.15 17.86
N ALA A 729 24.00 -4.57 17.81
CA ALA A 729 24.93 -4.11 16.78
C ALA A 729 24.46 -4.48 15.36
N PHE A 730 23.68 -5.55 15.21
CA PHE A 730 23.09 -5.98 13.94
C PHE A 730 21.98 -5.06 13.48
N ILE A 731 21.04 -4.78 14.37
CA ILE A 731 19.95 -3.85 14.10
C ILE A 731 20.53 -2.50 13.65
N ALA A 732 21.50 -1.96 14.41
CA ALA A 732 22.12 -0.68 14.11
C ALA A 732 22.83 -0.67 12.73
N ARG A 733 23.71 -1.64 12.46
CA ARG A 733 24.46 -1.69 11.19
C ARG A 733 23.54 -1.89 9.99
N THR A 734 22.48 -2.69 10.12
CA THR A 734 21.52 -2.92 9.04
C THR A 734 20.73 -1.66 8.72
N ILE A 735 20.30 -0.90 9.73
CA ILE A 735 19.62 0.39 9.52
C ILE A 735 20.56 1.39 8.84
N THR A 736 21.81 1.50 9.30
CA THR A 736 22.80 2.40 8.70
C THR A 736 23.04 2.04 7.24
N GLN A 737 23.37 0.78 6.95
CA GLN A 737 23.63 0.32 5.59
C GLN A 737 22.42 0.52 4.67
N ALA A 738 21.21 0.18 5.13
CA ALA A 738 20.00 0.33 4.33
C ALA A 738 19.65 1.81 4.07
N SER A 739 20.01 2.72 4.99
CA SER A 739 19.81 4.16 4.80
C SER A 739 20.78 4.73 3.76
N GLU A 740 22.01 4.23 3.73
CA GLU A 740 23.04 4.60 2.74
C GLU A 740 22.72 4.02 1.35
N ASP A 741 22.41 2.73 1.28
CA ASP A 741 22.17 2.01 0.02
C ASP A 741 20.76 2.26 -0.55
N GLY A 742 19.80 2.61 0.31
CA GLY A 742 18.38 2.72 -0.05
C GLY A 742 17.63 1.38 -0.11
N PHE A 743 18.26 0.27 0.25
CA PHE A 743 17.66 -1.07 0.27
C PHE A 743 18.26 -1.96 1.36
N ALA A 744 17.53 -3.00 1.77
CA ALA A 744 18.04 -4.08 2.61
C ALA A 744 18.32 -5.34 1.76
N THR A 745 19.21 -6.22 2.21
CA THR A 745 19.66 -7.41 1.44
C THR A 745 19.52 -8.71 2.24
N SER A 746 19.04 -9.79 1.61
CA SER A 746 18.98 -11.15 2.20
C SER A 746 20.33 -11.87 2.14
N LEU A 747 20.43 -13.04 2.77
CA LEU A 747 21.62 -13.90 2.75
C LEU A 747 21.98 -14.43 1.35
N LEU A 748 21.01 -14.51 0.42
CA LEU A 748 21.22 -14.93 -0.97
C LEU A 748 21.28 -13.76 -1.95
N GLY A 749 21.33 -12.52 -1.45
CA GLY A 749 21.53 -11.33 -2.28
C GLY A 749 20.24 -10.65 -2.77
N ARG A 750 19.05 -11.12 -2.35
CA ARG A 750 17.80 -10.44 -2.69
C ARG A 750 17.79 -9.04 -2.09
N ARG A 751 17.51 -8.02 -2.90
CA ARG A 751 17.39 -6.63 -2.45
C ARG A 751 15.92 -6.23 -2.31
N ARG A 752 15.59 -5.51 -1.25
CA ARG A 752 14.30 -4.84 -1.06
C ARG A 752 14.53 -3.34 -0.87
N PRO A 753 14.07 -2.47 -1.78
CA PRO A 753 14.05 -1.03 -1.56
C PRO A 753 13.30 -0.65 -0.27
N VAL A 754 13.82 0.34 0.46
CA VAL A 754 13.20 0.85 1.69
C VAL A 754 13.14 2.39 1.64
N PRO A 755 12.31 2.97 0.75
CA PRO A 755 12.21 4.41 0.58
C PRO A 755 11.80 5.15 1.87
N GLU A 756 11.10 4.47 2.78
CA GLU A 756 10.63 5.03 4.05
C GLU A 756 11.77 5.51 4.95
N LEU A 757 12.99 5.00 4.77
CA LEU A 757 14.18 5.46 5.52
C LEU A 757 14.54 6.92 5.22
N ARG A 758 14.16 7.44 4.04
CA ARG A 758 14.39 8.84 3.65
C ARG A 758 13.32 9.80 4.14
N ALA A 759 12.24 9.29 4.75
CA ALA A 759 11.14 10.13 5.21
C ALA A 759 11.58 11.07 6.36
N SER A 760 11.20 12.35 6.26
CA SER A 760 11.37 13.33 7.33
C SER A 760 10.57 12.94 8.57
N ASN A 761 9.35 12.42 8.36
CA ASN A 761 8.45 11.92 9.41
C ASN A 761 9.08 10.76 10.20
N ARG A 762 9.21 10.95 11.52
CA ARG A 762 9.84 9.99 12.43
C ARG A 762 9.10 8.64 12.50
N GLN A 763 7.78 8.63 12.39
CA GLN A 763 6.98 7.39 12.43
C GLN A 763 7.19 6.56 11.16
N THR A 764 7.18 7.21 9.99
CA THR A 764 7.45 6.58 8.70
C THR A 764 8.89 6.06 8.64
N ARG A 765 9.86 6.86 9.05
CA ARG A 765 11.27 6.43 9.13
C ARG A 765 11.46 5.25 10.09
N GLY A 766 10.85 5.31 11.27
CA GLY A 766 10.88 4.19 12.22
C GLY A 766 10.19 2.93 11.70
N PHE A 767 9.21 3.04 10.81
CA PHE A 767 8.66 1.90 10.07
C PHE A 767 9.66 1.33 9.06
N GLY A 768 10.33 2.19 8.28
CA GLY A 768 11.42 1.80 7.38
C GLY A 768 12.55 1.06 8.09
N GLU A 769 12.96 1.52 9.28
CA GLU A 769 13.96 0.85 10.12
C GLU A 769 13.56 -0.60 10.45
N ARG A 770 12.30 -0.80 10.88
CA ARG A 770 11.77 -2.15 11.16
C ARG A 770 11.70 -2.99 9.90
N VAL A 771 11.24 -2.41 8.80
CA VAL A 771 11.16 -3.07 7.49
C VAL A 771 12.53 -3.60 7.05
N ALA A 772 13.57 -2.78 7.16
CA ALA A 772 14.92 -3.15 6.74
C ALA A 772 15.47 -4.35 7.53
N VAL A 773 15.36 -4.31 8.86
CA VAL A 773 15.83 -5.39 9.74
C VAL A 773 15.03 -6.68 9.52
N ASN A 774 13.70 -6.57 9.46
CA ASN A 774 12.81 -7.72 9.30
C ASN A 774 13.03 -8.41 7.95
N PHE A 775 13.31 -7.62 6.91
CA PHE A 775 13.55 -8.15 5.57
C PHE A 775 14.77 -9.08 5.52
N VAL A 776 15.87 -8.74 6.20
CA VAL A 776 17.06 -9.61 6.23
C VAL A 776 16.68 -11.01 6.69
N MET A 777 15.81 -11.10 7.69
CA MET A 777 15.35 -12.35 8.27
C MET A 777 14.36 -13.09 7.37
N GLN A 778 13.27 -12.40 7.02
CA GLN A 778 12.15 -13.00 6.29
C GLN A 778 12.52 -13.33 4.85
N GLY A 779 13.29 -12.46 4.19
CA GLY A 779 13.77 -12.68 2.84
C GLY A 779 14.78 -13.81 2.75
N SER A 780 15.69 -13.91 3.73
CA SER A 780 16.61 -15.07 3.78
C SER A 780 15.86 -16.38 4.01
N ASN A 781 14.84 -16.38 4.88
CA ASN A 781 13.99 -17.57 5.07
C ASN A 781 13.27 -17.95 3.77
N ALA A 782 12.66 -16.97 3.09
CA ALA A 782 11.99 -17.17 1.82
C ALA A 782 12.92 -17.73 0.74
N ASP A 783 14.15 -17.24 0.66
CA ASP A 783 15.15 -17.73 -0.28
C ASP A 783 15.56 -19.18 0.04
N ILE A 784 15.81 -19.50 1.31
CA ILE A 784 16.24 -20.84 1.75
C ILE A 784 15.17 -21.90 1.48
N ILE A 785 13.89 -21.62 1.74
CA ILE A 785 12.83 -22.58 1.45
C ILE A 785 12.67 -22.80 -0.06
N LYS A 786 12.83 -21.75 -0.88
CA LYS A 786 12.80 -21.88 -2.35
C LYS A 786 13.96 -22.75 -2.87
N VAL A 787 15.16 -22.61 -2.31
CA VAL A 787 16.29 -23.50 -2.64
C VAL A 787 15.94 -24.96 -2.32
N ALA A 788 15.38 -25.23 -1.14
CA ALA A 788 14.96 -26.57 -0.77
C ALA A 788 13.88 -27.13 -1.71
N MET A 789 12.90 -26.32 -2.11
CA MET A 789 11.85 -26.73 -3.05
C MET A 789 12.43 -27.15 -4.40
N VAL A 790 13.37 -26.35 -4.95
CA VAL A 790 14.05 -26.66 -6.21
C VAL A 790 14.86 -27.95 -6.10
N ALA A 791 15.64 -28.11 -5.02
CA ALA A 791 16.48 -29.29 -4.81
C ALA A 791 15.65 -30.57 -4.62
N ILE A 792 14.61 -30.52 -3.79
CA ILE A 792 13.67 -31.64 -3.59
C ILE A 792 13.01 -32.02 -4.91
N HIS A 793 12.48 -31.04 -5.65
CA HIS A 793 11.79 -31.31 -6.92
C HIS A 793 12.73 -31.96 -7.95
N SER A 794 13.96 -31.45 -8.10
CA SER A 794 14.96 -32.02 -9.01
C SER A 794 15.28 -33.47 -8.64
N ARG A 795 15.60 -33.70 -7.36
CA ARG A 795 16.03 -35.03 -6.90
C ARG A 795 14.92 -36.07 -6.95
N LEU A 796 13.67 -35.70 -6.66
CA LEU A 796 12.52 -36.59 -6.84
C LEU A 796 12.40 -37.06 -8.29
N ARG A 797 12.62 -36.18 -9.26
CA ARG A 797 12.56 -36.51 -10.69
C ARG A 797 13.75 -37.34 -11.15
N GLU A 798 14.96 -36.98 -10.74
CA GLU A 798 16.20 -37.70 -11.07
C GLU A 798 16.18 -39.14 -10.51
N GLU A 799 15.66 -39.32 -9.30
CA GLU A 799 15.50 -40.64 -8.68
C GLU A 799 14.24 -41.40 -9.18
N GLY A 800 13.41 -40.79 -10.03
CA GLY A 800 12.18 -41.41 -10.55
C GLY A 800 11.14 -41.71 -9.48
N ARG A 801 11.09 -40.90 -8.41
CA ARG A 801 10.15 -41.05 -7.28
C ARG A 801 8.74 -40.61 -7.68
N GLY A 802 7.73 -41.24 -7.09
CA GLY A 802 6.33 -40.89 -7.32
C GLY A 802 5.82 -39.71 -6.49
N ALA A 803 6.61 -39.22 -5.53
CA ALA A 803 6.24 -38.15 -4.61
C ALA A 803 6.16 -36.77 -5.29
N ARG A 804 5.32 -35.89 -4.74
CA ARG A 804 5.04 -34.55 -5.29
C ARG A 804 4.96 -33.52 -4.17
N LEU A 805 5.53 -32.33 -4.40
CA LEU A 805 5.23 -31.15 -3.59
C LEU A 805 3.79 -30.71 -3.92
N VAL A 806 2.98 -30.44 -2.90
CA VAL A 806 1.57 -30.06 -3.07
C VAL A 806 1.24 -28.70 -2.47
N LEU A 807 1.94 -28.29 -1.39
CA LEU A 807 1.68 -26.99 -0.76
C LEU A 807 2.94 -26.46 -0.06
N GLN A 808 3.05 -25.13 -0.02
CA GLN A 808 4.02 -24.41 0.79
C GLN A 808 3.28 -23.40 1.66
N VAL A 809 3.48 -23.47 2.97
CA VAL A 809 2.86 -22.53 3.93
C VAL A 809 3.90 -22.05 4.92
N HIS A 810 4.24 -20.76 4.84
CA HIS A 810 5.27 -20.13 5.68
C HIS A 810 6.66 -20.78 5.52
N ASP A 811 7.08 -21.62 6.47
CA ASP A 811 8.33 -22.38 6.51
C ASP A 811 8.10 -23.90 6.41
N GLU A 812 6.87 -24.32 6.12
CA GLU A 812 6.44 -25.70 5.96
C GLU A 812 6.25 -26.09 4.49
N LEU A 813 6.75 -27.27 4.13
CA LEU A 813 6.48 -27.97 2.86
C LEU A 813 5.57 -29.16 3.13
N LEU A 814 4.53 -29.30 2.31
CA LEU A 814 3.65 -30.47 2.29
C LEU A 814 3.87 -31.24 0.99
N LEU A 815 4.10 -32.55 1.14
CA LEU A 815 4.27 -33.48 0.05
C LEU A 815 3.21 -34.58 0.11
N GLU A 816 2.85 -35.07 -1.06
CA GLU A 816 2.08 -36.29 -1.23
C GLU A 816 3.01 -37.40 -1.74
N VAL A 817 3.07 -38.51 -1.01
CA VAL A 817 4.15 -39.51 -1.14
C VAL A 817 3.57 -40.91 -1.25
N PRO A 818 4.00 -41.76 -2.22
CA PRO A 818 3.53 -43.14 -2.29
C PRO A 818 3.88 -43.87 -1.00
N GLU A 819 2.97 -44.67 -0.46
CA GLU A 819 3.17 -45.32 0.84
C GLU A 819 4.46 -46.16 0.87
N THR A 820 4.82 -46.76 -0.26
CA THR A 820 6.04 -47.55 -0.45
C THR A 820 7.34 -46.73 -0.47
N GLU A 821 7.26 -45.41 -0.66
CA GLU A 821 8.41 -44.50 -0.81
C GLU A 821 8.63 -43.57 0.39
N VAL A 822 7.70 -43.55 1.37
CA VAL A 822 7.69 -42.62 2.51
C VAL A 822 9.05 -42.50 3.20
N SER A 823 9.70 -43.63 3.54
CA SER A 823 10.99 -43.57 4.24
C SER A 823 12.07 -42.90 3.42
N ALA A 824 12.18 -43.23 2.13
CA ALA A 824 13.21 -42.69 1.26
C ALA A 824 12.99 -41.19 0.99
N VAL A 825 11.74 -40.79 0.73
CA VAL A 825 11.38 -39.39 0.48
C VAL A 825 11.53 -38.56 1.75
N ARG A 826 11.21 -39.10 2.93
CA ARG A 826 11.43 -38.41 4.21
C ARG A 826 12.90 -38.07 4.44
N ASP A 827 13.79 -39.03 4.16
CA ASP A 827 15.23 -38.83 4.37
C ASP A 827 15.78 -37.85 3.33
N LEU A 828 15.33 -37.94 2.07
CA LEU A 828 15.63 -36.98 1.00
C LEU A 828 15.20 -35.55 1.37
N VAL A 829 13.94 -35.34 1.74
CA VAL A 829 13.40 -34.02 2.09
C VAL A 829 14.18 -33.42 3.27
N ARG A 830 14.48 -34.22 4.28
CA ARG A 830 15.31 -33.77 5.41
C ARG A 830 16.70 -33.34 4.98
N GLU A 831 17.36 -34.14 4.14
CA GLU A 831 18.70 -33.84 3.62
C GLU A 831 18.71 -32.53 2.83
N GLU A 832 17.80 -32.38 1.86
CA GLU A 832 17.75 -31.19 0.99
C GLU A 832 17.37 -29.92 1.76
N MET A 833 16.41 -29.98 2.69
CA MET A 833 16.05 -28.82 3.50
C MET A 833 17.19 -28.43 4.46
N VAL A 834 17.83 -29.39 5.13
CA VAL A 834 18.98 -29.07 6.00
C VAL A 834 20.17 -28.54 5.18
N GLY A 835 20.36 -29.06 3.97
CA GLY A 835 21.42 -28.68 3.04
C GLY A 835 21.16 -27.42 2.21
N ALA A 836 19.97 -26.83 2.28
CA ALA A 836 19.54 -25.72 1.41
C ALA A 836 20.44 -24.48 1.52
N TYR A 837 21.05 -24.24 2.68
CA TYR A 837 22.04 -23.19 2.85
C TYR A 837 23.05 -23.55 3.95
N PRO A 838 24.36 -23.27 3.76
CA PRO A 838 25.38 -23.53 4.77
C PRO A 838 25.30 -22.52 5.92
N LEU A 839 24.27 -22.67 6.74
CA LEU A 839 24.00 -21.82 7.90
C LEU A 839 24.79 -22.30 9.12
N ASP A 840 25.15 -21.35 9.97
CA ASP A 840 25.81 -21.61 11.24
C ASP A 840 25.14 -20.75 12.33
N PRO A 841 24.34 -21.34 13.23
CA PRO A 841 24.11 -22.79 13.43
C PRO A 841 23.35 -23.46 12.26
N PRO A 842 23.50 -24.80 12.09
CA PRO A 842 22.91 -25.52 10.96
C PRO A 842 21.38 -25.46 10.96
N LEU A 843 20.76 -25.58 9.80
CA LEU A 843 19.31 -25.73 9.67
C LEU A 843 18.84 -27.04 10.33
N ALA A 844 17.60 -27.05 10.80
CA ALA A 844 16.95 -28.23 11.36
C ALA A 844 15.50 -28.28 10.87
N VAL A 845 14.98 -29.50 10.71
CA VAL A 845 13.67 -29.75 10.12
C VAL A 845 12.96 -30.83 10.91
N ASP A 846 11.72 -30.55 11.29
CA ASP A 846 10.79 -31.52 11.86
C ASP A 846 9.96 -32.11 10.72
N VAL A 847 9.93 -33.44 10.62
CA VAL A 847 9.22 -34.15 9.54
C VAL A 847 8.24 -35.14 10.14
N GLY A 848 6.96 -34.99 9.78
CA GLY A 848 5.87 -35.88 10.17
C GLY A 848 5.15 -36.47 8.96
N VAL A 849 4.44 -37.58 9.17
CA VAL A 849 3.72 -38.33 8.13
C VAL A 849 2.36 -38.72 8.67
N GLY A 850 1.31 -38.50 7.87
CA GLY A 850 -0.08 -38.74 8.25
C GLY A 850 -0.94 -39.16 7.06
N ASP A 851 -2.18 -39.54 7.34
CA ASP A 851 -3.21 -39.72 6.30
C ASP A 851 -3.82 -38.37 5.91
N ASP A 852 -3.82 -37.42 6.84
CA ASP A 852 -4.21 -36.03 6.64
C ASP A 852 -3.15 -35.03 7.14
N TRP A 853 -3.33 -33.75 6.81
CA TRP A 853 -2.34 -32.72 7.12
C TRP A 853 -2.25 -32.45 8.63
N ALA A 854 -3.34 -32.65 9.38
CA ALA A 854 -3.30 -32.47 10.83
C ALA A 854 -2.45 -33.55 11.50
N GLU A 855 -2.58 -34.80 11.08
CA GLU A 855 -1.73 -35.91 11.53
C GLU A 855 -0.28 -35.74 11.11
N ALA A 856 -0.03 -35.35 9.84
CA ALA A 856 1.33 -35.15 9.35
C ALA A 856 2.08 -34.04 10.10
N LYS A 857 1.36 -33.09 10.69
CA LYS A 857 1.92 -31.98 11.48
C LYS A 857 2.08 -32.30 12.97
N ALA A 858 1.41 -33.31 13.48
CA ALA A 858 1.40 -33.68 14.90
C ALA A 858 2.75 -34.28 15.33
#